data_AF-A0A8H3J9R2-F1
#
_entry.id   AF-A0A8H3J9R2-F1
#
_cell.length_a   1.000
_cell.length_b   1.000
_cell.length_c   1.000
_cell.angle_alpha   90.00
_cell.angle_beta   90.00
_cell.angle_gamma   90.00
#
_symmetry.space_group_name_H-M   'P 1'
#
loop_
_entity.id
_entity.type
_entity.pdbx_description
1 polymer ?
#
loop_
_entity_poly.entity_id
_entity_poly.type
_entity_poly.pdbx_seq_one_letter_code
_entity_poly.pdbx_strand_id
1 'polypeptide(L)'
;MTSPEQAAQVAAATEEVSITTNAFQQSGGKDESARGKALVAARKLITALENPAETIMQHAFAGPERLCVRVAIDLRIFYTLAQHGGQPVSAAELAAASGAQATFIVRIMRVLVAIGFCGEADVESYVPTPLTMAMTALPLEAAVKNTYDHAYQAFAKMPEYFRQNGYQSPTDSTNGPLQFALNTKLSFFDYMGQYPQVSKEFDTFMTASRNMKPHWVDWYPVQDQILDGYAGGSEGENVLLVDVGGGYGQDLEYFKLKYPSAGRLVLQDLPRTIAEVKLSADIEAMSYDFFTRQPIKDARAYFFHLILHDWPDSKVREFLSNTASAMRPGYSKLILNEFILPDKGCDLFPALADIHMMGDLSGTERSEKQFRELLGSIGLEVVNFWQPPGASEGIIEAVKKSSGTQSVQLSKTLLSKISKIEKDGDAIGVNNSEVPNGRASDVRRHPETYTHIFQPALGPSSPPWTAITANDSSRTFWWSTTRCHMSSLLQHADYSIAAQHHALSFYHDCIVPCLGPQPSPRGSSDHFQSYCLDDYSPIEYSWCWNGRTGTDGAAKPKIRFAFEAIGPQAGSHEDPWNQDMSAHLVRTLEKRFEGQIDWKLFEYFWDALLPERKDTRLKIQTHAPKHTHQSSLFMACEMPGEEEVVPWRGMVVKAYFMPMLRALQENTSRTEVLDGAIRGLKGLLGNVQFPALSAVIEYMNAPDSPDFEVEMLAVDCVEPSRSRIKIYLRSQRTAWDVVSSVLTLRGRAPLSKAGLENLRRLWRLVLNLEGLSDAQDLPPVTHSTGGAFFCFYAQASQALPSAKLYIPVKHYAKDDAAGATGLVTFLQMQGEASYSKSFWKVLESIATHRSLDEGKGVQTYLSAQTRSDGGLSLTSYLGPEIYHSARWRKQ
;
A
#
# COMPACT_ATOMS: atom_id res chain seq x y z
N MET A 1 -23.48 34.30 -6.08
CA MET A 1 -22.47 34.69 -5.07
C MET A 1 -21.76 33.42 -4.67
N THR A 2 -20.47 33.28 -5.00
CA THR A 2 -19.66 32.11 -4.64
C THR A 2 -19.53 32.03 -3.12
N SER A 3 -19.79 30.87 -2.52
CA SER A 3 -19.60 30.68 -1.08
C SER A 3 -18.10 30.64 -0.75
N PRO A 4 -17.67 31.03 0.48
CA PRO A 4 -16.29 30.87 0.92
C PRO A 4 -15.74 29.43 0.77
N GLU A 5 -16.62 28.43 0.88
CA GLU A 5 -16.29 27.02 0.67
C GLU A 5 -15.98 26.70 -0.80
N GLN A 6 -16.75 27.26 -1.75
CA GLN A 6 -16.50 27.08 -3.18
C GLN A 6 -15.16 27.70 -3.59
N ALA A 7 -14.83 28.89 -3.06
CA ALA A 7 -13.53 29.52 -3.32
C ALA A 7 -12.36 28.67 -2.81
N ALA A 8 -12.51 28.03 -1.64
CA ALA A 8 -11.50 27.11 -1.11
C ALA A 8 -11.36 25.83 -1.96
N GLN A 9 -12.48 25.28 -2.45
CA GLN A 9 -12.47 24.12 -3.36
C GLN A 9 -11.78 24.42 -4.68
N VAL A 10 -12.05 25.59 -5.28
CA VAL A 10 -11.38 26.06 -6.52
C VAL A 10 -9.88 26.21 -6.31
N ALA A 11 -9.46 26.80 -5.18
CA ALA A 11 -8.03 26.96 -4.87
C ALA A 11 -7.32 25.59 -4.75
N ALA A 12 -7.91 24.65 -3.99
CA ALA A 12 -7.36 23.31 -3.83
C ALA A 12 -7.29 22.54 -5.16
N ALA A 13 -8.35 22.60 -5.98
CA ALA A 13 -8.37 21.94 -7.28
C ALA A 13 -7.36 22.56 -8.26
N THR A 14 -7.15 23.88 -8.20
CA THR A 14 -6.15 24.58 -9.04
C THR A 14 -4.72 24.17 -8.68
N GLU A 15 -4.43 24.02 -7.39
CA GLU A 15 -3.13 23.51 -6.93
C GLU A 15 -2.92 22.06 -7.38
N GLU A 16 -3.92 21.19 -7.24
CA GLU A 16 -3.88 19.79 -7.69
C GLU A 16 -3.64 19.70 -9.21
N VAL A 17 -4.32 20.53 -10.01
CA VAL A 17 -4.09 20.64 -11.46
C VAL A 17 -2.66 21.05 -11.74
N SER A 18 -2.15 22.12 -11.10
CA SER A 18 -0.79 22.60 -11.31
C SER A 18 0.25 21.52 -11.05
N ILE A 19 0.16 20.82 -9.92
CA ILE A 19 1.07 19.72 -9.55
C ILE A 19 1.05 18.60 -10.59
N THR A 20 -0.15 18.14 -10.95
CA THR A 20 -0.32 16.99 -11.85
C THR A 20 0.06 17.32 -13.29
N THR A 21 -0.25 18.52 -13.79
CA THR A 21 0.18 18.97 -15.12
C THR A 21 1.68 19.19 -15.20
N ASN A 22 2.31 19.71 -14.14
CA ASN A 22 3.76 19.87 -14.09
C ASN A 22 4.48 18.51 -14.13
N ALA A 23 3.96 17.51 -13.41
CA ALA A 23 4.49 16.14 -13.48
C ALA A 23 4.38 15.56 -14.90
N PHE A 24 3.23 15.73 -15.57
CA PHE A 24 3.06 15.30 -16.95
C PHE A 24 4.01 16.01 -17.92
N GLN A 25 4.18 17.33 -17.77
CA GLN A 25 5.13 18.11 -18.59
C GLN A 25 6.58 17.69 -18.36
N GLN A 26 6.99 17.46 -17.11
CA GLN A 26 8.33 16.99 -16.76
C GLN A 26 8.64 15.61 -17.35
N SER A 27 7.63 14.77 -17.58
CA SER A 27 7.79 13.49 -18.29
C SER A 27 7.99 13.63 -19.81
N GLY A 28 7.96 14.86 -20.34
CA GLY A 28 7.93 15.11 -21.79
C GLY A 28 6.62 14.67 -22.44
N GLY A 29 5.52 14.62 -21.66
CA GLY A 29 4.20 14.21 -22.15
C GLY A 29 4.03 12.70 -22.37
N LYS A 30 4.84 11.86 -21.70
CA LYS A 30 4.85 10.40 -21.90
C LYS A 30 4.29 9.59 -20.72
N ASP A 31 4.19 10.20 -19.54
CA ASP A 31 3.63 9.53 -18.36
C ASP A 31 2.09 9.55 -18.39
N GLU A 32 1.50 8.44 -18.84
CA GLU A 32 0.05 8.26 -18.91
C GLU A 32 -0.65 8.28 -17.53
N SER A 33 0.05 7.89 -16.47
CA SER A 33 -0.47 7.98 -15.10
C SER A 33 -0.54 9.44 -14.65
N ALA A 34 0.50 10.24 -14.92
CA ALA A 34 0.48 11.68 -14.66
C ALA A 34 -0.60 12.39 -15.49
N ARG A 35 -0.76 12.01 -16.77
CA ARG A 35 -1.83 12.50 -17.65
C ARG A 35 -3.22 12.21 -17.07
N GLY A 36 -3.47 10.98 -16.63
CA GLY A 36 -4.74 10.58 -16.01
C GLY A 36 -5.07 11.37 -14.76
N LYS A 37 -4.10 11.54 -13.85
CA LYS A 37 -4.27 12.37 -12.64
C LYS A 37 -4.57 13.83 -12.98
N ALA A 38 -3.92 14.39 -13.99
CA ALA A 38 -4.18 15.75 -14.44
C ALA A 38 -5.61 15.92 -14.96
N LEU A 39 -6.14 14.93 -15.69
CA LEU A 39 -7.54 14.95 -16.15
C LEU A 39 -8.54 14.88 -14.99
N VAL A 40 -8.28 14.06 -13.97
CA VAL A 40 -9.13 13.98 -12.76
C VAL A 40 -9.12 15.30 -12.00
N ALA A 41 -7.95 15.90 -11.80
CA ALA A 41 -7.81 17.20 -11.14
C ALA A 41 -8.53 18.31 -11.93
N ALA A 42 -8.39 18.31 -13.27
CA ALA A 42 -9.05 19.28 -14.13
C ALA A 42 -10.59 19.18 -14.05
N ARG A 43 -11.14 17.96 -13.98
CA ARG A 43 -12.57 17.75 -13.76
C ARG A 43 -13.05 18.31 -12.43
N LYS A 44 -12.30 18.08 -11.35
CA LYS A 44 -12.62 18.68 -10.02
C LYS A 44 -12.64 20.20 -10.10
N LEU A 45 -11.70 20.80 -10.83
CA LEU A 45 -11.65 22.25 -11.02
C LEU A 45 -12.87 22.75 -11.79
N ILE A 46 -13.25 22.08 -12.88
CA ILE A 46 -14.47 22.41 -13.64
C ILE A 46 -15.70 22.35 -12.72
N THR A 47 -15.88 21.24 -11.99
CA THR A 47 -17.01 21.08 -11.06
C THR A 47 -17.02 22.14 -9.94
N ALA A 48 -15.85 22.57 -9.46
CA ALA A 48 -15.77 23.61 -8.44
C ALA A 48 -16.08 25.02 -8.98
N LEU A 49 -15.78 25.27 -10.26
CA LEU A 49 -16.03 26.55 -10.95
C LEU A 49 -17.48 26.71 -11.39
N GLU A 50 -18.11 25.64 -11.84
CA GLU A 50 -19.50 25.66 -12.26
C GLU A 50 -20.45 25.85 -11.08
N ASN A 51 -21.53 26.59 -11.28
CA ASN A 51 -22.60 26.57 -10.30
C ASN A 51 -23.51 25.35 -10.52
N PRO A 52 -24.16 24.81 -9.49
CA PRO A 52 -24.93 23.56 -9.61
C PRO A 52 -26.05 23.61 -10.67
N ALA A 53 -26.68 24.77 -10.88
CA ALA A 53 -27.74 24.90 -11.87
C ALA A 53 -27.19 24.83 -13.31
N GLU A 54 -26.04 25.46 -13.57
CA GLU A 54 -25.34 25.36 -14.85
C GLU A 54 -24.93 23.91 -15.15
N THR A 55 -24.30 23.21 -14.21
CA THR A 55 -23.90 21.81 -14.39
C THR A 55 -25.10 20.91 -14.69
N ILE A 56 -26.21 21.06 -13.95
CA ILE A 56 -27.46 20.30 -14.21
C ILE A 56 -28.00 20.59 -15.61
N MET A 57 -28.05 21.86 -16.01
CA MET A 57 -28.55 22.24 -17.33
C MET A 57 -27.64 21.76 -18.46
N GLN A 58 -26.32 21.81 -18.30
CA GLN A 58 -25.37 21.25 -19.26
C GLN A 58 -25.62 19.75 -19.48
N HIS A 59 -25.79 18.98 -18.40
CA HIS A 59 -26.13 17.56 -18.51
C HIS A 59 -27.48 17.32 -19.20
N ALA A 60 -28.49 18.15 -18.94
CA ALA A 60 -29.78 18.08 -19.62
C ALA A 60 -29.65 18.32 -21.15
N PHE A 61 -28.66 19.11 -21.58
CA PHE A 61 -28.39 19.42 -22.99
C PHE A 61 -27.24 18.63 -23.63
N ALA A 62 -26.68 17.62 -22.96
CA ALA A 62 -25.54 16.86 -23.48
C ALA A 62 -25.89 15.92 -24.66
N GLY A 63 -27.16 15.55 -24.84
CA GLY A 63 -27.62 14.67 -25.93
C GLY A 63 -27.33 15.20 -27.35
N PRO A 64 -27.71 16.45 -27.67
CA PRO A 64 -27.41 17.11 -28.95
C PRO A 64 -25.94 17.08 -29.41
N GLU A 65 -24.97 17.07 -28.50
CA GLU A 65 -23.54 17.01 -28.86
C GLU A 65 -23.20 15.74 -29.64
N ARG A 66 -23.68 14.58 -29.14
CA ARG A 66 -23.46 13.27 -29.75
C ARG A 66 -24.11 13.17 -31.13
N LEU A 67 -25.33 13.73 -31.24
CA LEU A 67 -26.03 13.84 -32.52
C LEU A 67 -25.19 14.63 -33.54
N CYS A 68 -24.64 15.78 -33.15
CA CYS A 68 -23.87 16.63 -34.07
C CYS A 68 -22.60 15.93 -34.56
N VAL A 69 -21.88 15.21 -33.69
CA VAL A 69 -20.71 14.41 -34.10
C VAL A 69 -21.12 13.30 -35.07
N ARG A 70 -22.22 12.58 -34.78
CA ARG A 70 -22.72 11.52 -35.66
C ARG A 70 -23.16 12.03 -37.04
N VAL A 71 -23.83 13.19 -37.09
CA VAL A 71 -24.23 13.85 -38.35
C VAL A 71 -23.01 14.35 -39.13
N ALA A 72 -21.99 14.87 -38.43
CA ALA A 72 -20.76 15.33 -39.07
C ALA A 72 -20.00 14.20 -39.78
N ILE A 73 -20.09 12.98 -39.25
CA ILE A 73 -19.58 11.76 -39.90
C ILE A 73 -20.35 11.50 -41.21
N ASP A 74 -21.68 11.51 -41.18
CA ASP A 74 -22.51 11.27 -42.40
C ASP A 74 -22.25 12.31 -43.49
N LEU A 75 -22.14 13.58 -43.08
CA LEU A 75 -21.84 14.68 -43.98
C LEU A 75 -20.36 14.77 -44.38
N ARG A 76 -19.53 13.86 -43.87
CA ARG A 76 -18.07 13.81 -44.08
C ARG A 76 -17.34 15.11 -43.74
N ILE A 77 -17.87 15.90 -42.80
CA ILE A 77 -17.31 17.20 -42.41
C ILE A 77 -15.86 17.06 -41.93
N PHE A 78 -15.58 16.07 -41.07
CA PHE A 78 -14.23 15.85 -40.55
C PHE A 78 -13.23 15.52 -41.67
N TYR A 79 -13.66 14.70 -42.63
CA TYR A 79 -12.84 14.32 -43.78
C TYR A 79 -12.56 15.53 -44.69
N THR A 80 -13.58 16.32 -45.01
CA THR A 80 -13.44 17.53 -45.82
C THR A 80 -12.47 18.52 -45.16
N LEU A 81 -12.63 18.82 -43.86
CA LEU A 81 -11.71 19.72 -43.14
C LEU A 81 -10.27 19.19 -43.12
N ALA A 82 -10.09 17.88 -42.90
CA ALA A 82 -8.76 17.26 -42.88
C ALA A 82 -8.06 17.33 -44.25
N GLN A 83 -8.79 17.18 -45.35
CA GLN A 83 -8.24 17.26 -46.71
C GLN A 83 -7.73 18.66 -47.09
N HIS A 84 -8.27 19.71 -46.48
CA HIS A 84 -7.87 21.08 -46.75
C HIS A 84 -6.57 21.49 -46.03
N GLY A 85 -5.86 20.56 -45.38
CA GLY A 85 -4.48 20.76 -44.92
C GLY A 85 -4.31 21.91 -43.92
N GLY A 86 -5.34 22.17 -43.11
CA GLY A 86 -5.35 23.26 -42.14
C GLY A 86 -5.83 24.61 -42.68
N GLN A 87 -6.16 24.71 -43.97
CA GLN A 87 -6.78 25.92 -44.52
C GLN A 87 -8.23 26.05 -44.05
N PRO A 88 -8.71 27.29 -43.77
CA PRO A 88 -10.10 27.52 -43.41
C PRO A 88 -11.06 27.08 -44.53
N VAL A 89 -12.17 26.46 -44.14
CA VAL A 89 -13.27 26.05 -45.03
C VAL A 89 -14.56 26.69 -44.55
N SER A 90 -15.24 27.42 -45.42
CA SER A 90 -16.48 28.10 -45.10
C SER A 90 -17.66 27.13 -44.96
N ALA A 91 -18.71 27.56 -44.25
CA ALA A 91 -19.97 26.82 -44.16
C ALA A 91 -20.59 26.57 -45.55
N ALA A 92 -20.41 27.49 -46.49
CA ALA A 92 -20.89 27.35 -47.87
C ALA A 92 -20.13 26.25 -48.63
N GLU A 93 -18.82 26.15 -48.44
CA GLU A 93 -18.00 25.09 -49.05
C GLU A 93 -18.29 23.72 -48.44
N LEU A 94 -18.44 23.63 -47.11
CA LEU A 94 -18.87 22.41 -46.43
C LEU A 94 -20.28 21.98 -46.88
N ALA A 95 -21.20 22.92 -47.08
CA ALA A 95 -22.53 22.66 -47.62
C ALA A 95 -22.46 22.13 -49.06
N ALA A 96 -21.65 22.75 -49.92
CA ALA A 96 -21.45 22.29 -51.29
C ALA A 96 -20.84 20.89 -51.37
N ALA A 97 -19.88 20.57 -50.49
CA ALA A 97 -19.21 19.27 -50.46
C ALA A 97 -20.11 18.14 -49.90
N SER A 98 -20.98 18.45 -48.94
CA SER A 98 -21.84 17.47 -48.26
C SER A 98 -23.24 17.35 -48.87
N GLY A 99 -23.68 18.34 -49.67
CA GLY A 99 -25.05 18.44 -50.19
C GLY A 99 -26.08 18.98 -49.18
N ALA A 100 -25.64 19.39 -47.98
CA ALA A 100 -26.51 19.96 -46.95
C ALA A 100 -26.77 21.46 -47.16
N GLN A 101 -27.78 22.00 -46.46
CA GLN A 101 -28.02 23.45 -46.45
C GLN A 101 -26.96 24.18 -45.60
N ALA A 102 -26.44 25.31 -46.06
CA ALA A 102 -25.44 26.09 -45.32
C ALA A 102 -25.89 26.47 -43.89
N THR A 103 -27.15 26.89 -43.72
CA THR A 103 -27.70 27.19 -42.38
C THR A 103 -27.75 25.96 -41.47
N PHE A 104 -27.93 24.76 -42.02
CA PHE A 104 -27.85 23.51 -41.25
C PHE A 104 -26.41 23.23 -40.82
N ILE A 105 -25.44 23.37 -41.73
CA ILE A 105 -24.00 23.24 -41.42
C ILE A 105 -23.61 24.19 -40.28
N VAL A 106 -23.99 25.46 -40.34
CA VAL A 106 -23.70 26.44 -39.28
C VAL A 106 -24.22 25.97 -37.91
N ARG A 107 -25.41 25.35 -37.84
CA ARG A 107 -25.97 24.83 -36.58
C ARG A 107 -25.16 23.66 -36.02
N ILE A 108 -24.72 22.74 -36.88
CA ILE A 108 -23.88 21.60 -36.49
C ILE A 108 -22.49 22.09 -36.05
N MET A 109 -21.88 22.99 -36.82
CA MET A 109 -20.54 23.50 -36.55
C MET A 109 -20.46 24.30 -35.26
N ARG A 110 -21.50 25.06 -34.88
CA ARG A 110 -21.55 25.73 -33.55
C ARG A 110 -21.30 24.77 -32.40
N VAL A 111 -21.88 23.57 -32.48
CA VAL A 111 -21.68 22.54 -31.46
C VAL A 111 -20.28 21.96 -31.59
N LEU A 112 -19.86 21.52 -32.77
CA LEU A 112 -18.54 20.90 -32.99
C LEU A 112 -17.37 21.81 -32.60
N VAL A 113 -17.50 23.12 -32.81
CA VAL A 113 -16.52 24.12 -32.36
C VAL A 113 -16.53 24.23 -30.84
N ALA A 114 -17.71 24.34 -30.22
CA ALA A 114 -17.83 24.45 -28.76
C ALA A 114 -17.26 23.24 -28.01
N ILE A 115 -17.41 22.03 -28.55
CA ILE A 115 -16.85 20.80 -27.96
C ILE A 115 -15.43 20.48 -28.46
N GLY A 116 -14.80 21.37 -29.26
CA GLY A 116 -13.41 21.27 -29.69
C GLY A 116 -13.12 20.28 -30.83
N PHE A 117 -14.14 19.65 -31.41
CA PHE A 117 -13.99 18.76 -32.56
C PHE A 117 -13.55 19.50 -33.82
N CYS A 118 -13.85 20.79 -33.95
CA CYS A 118 -13.42 21.69 -35.02
C CYS A 118 -12.98 23.04 -34.43
N GLY A 119 -12.19 23.81 -35.17
CA GLY A 119 -11.85 25.20 -34.83
C GLY A 119 -12.62 26.20 -35.69
N GLU A 120 -12.73 27.44 -35.23
CA GLU A 120 -13.34 28.56 -35.98
C GLU A 120 -12.26 29.61 -36.28
N ALA A 121 -11.98 29.84 -37.56
CA ALA A 121 -10.96 30.78 -38.03
C ALA A 121 -11.53 32.17 -38.30
N ASP A 122 -12.80 32.25 -38.70
CA ASP A 122 -13.58 33.48 -38.89
C ASP A 122 -15.08 33.12 -38.85
N VAL A 123 -15.97 34.11 -38.99
CA VAL A 123 -17.42 33.92 -39.07
C VAL A 123 -17.77 32.87 -40.13
N GLU A 124 -18.37 31.77 -39.67
CA GLU A 124 -18.78 30.65 -40.53
C GLU A 124 -17.62 30.03 -41.33
N SER A 125 -16.40 30.08 -40.79
CA SER A 125 -15.18 29.56 -41.41
C SER A 125 -14.41 28.69 -40.42
N TYR A 126 -14.11 27.45 -40.81
CA TYR A 126 -13.70 26.39 -39.88
C TYR A 126 -12.39 25.72 -40.27
N VAL A 127 -11.64 25.25 -39.28
CA VAL A 127 -10.34 24.59 -39.44
C VAL A 127 -10.28 23.27 -38.68
N PRO A 128 -9.47 22.28 -39.13
CA PRO A 128 -9.32 21.02 -38.42
C PRO A 128 -8.60 21.20 -37.09
N THR A 129 -9.00 20.42 -36.08
CA THR A 129 -8.29 20.24 -34.80
C THR A 129 -7.69 18.82 -34.74
N PRO A 130 -6.88 18.49 -33.73
CA PRO A 130 -6.43 17.10 -33.53
C PRO A 130 -7.60 16.10 -33.44
N LEU A 131 -8.75 16.51 -32.89
CA LEU A 131 -9.95 15.68 -32.86
C LEU A 131 -10.58 15.51 -34.25
N THR A 132 -10.60 16.57 -35.09
CA THR A 132 -11.00 16.43 -36.50
C THR A 132 -10.16 15.35 -37.19
N MET A 133 -8.83 15.40 -37.01
CA MET A 133 -7.91 14.43 -37.60
C MET A 133 -8.15 13.02 -37.07
N ALA A 134 -8.33 12.86 -35.76
CA ALA A 134 -8.61 11.57 -35.14
C ALA A 134 -9.92 10.95 -35.69
N MET A 135 -10.95 11.76 -35.91
CA MET A 135 -12.23 11.31 -36.47
C MET A 135 -12.17 10.86 -37.93
N THR A 136 -11.03 11.03 -38.63
CA THR A 136 -10.81 10.42 -39.95
C THR A 136 -10.35 8.96 -39.87
N ALA A 137 -9.98 8.49 -38.68
CA ALA A 137 -9.64 7.09 -38.46
C ALA A 137 -10.91 6.23 -38.36
N LEU A 138 -11.02 5.26 -39.27
CA LEU A 138 -12.16 4.31 -39.33
C LEU A 138 -12.56 3.71 -37.97
N PRO A 139 -11.63 3.32 -37.10
CA PRO A 139 -11.94 2.92 -35.72
C PRO A 139 -12.83 3.85 -34.89
N LEU A 140 -12.46 5.14 -34.84
CA LEU A 140 -13.12 6.11 -33.97
C LEU A 140 -14.47 6.52 -34.55
N GLU A 141 -14.56 6.57 -35.87
CA GLU A 141 -15.82 6.72 -36.59
C GLU A 141 -16.78 5.56 -36.27
N ALA A 142 -16.29 4.31 -36.36
CA ALA A 142 -17.08 3.12 -36.05
C ALA A 142 -17.54 3.09 -34.60
N ALA A 143 -16.72 3.55 -33.65
CA ALA A 143 -17.10 3.68 -32.24
C ALA A 143 -18.32 4.60 -32.04
N VAL A 144 -18.31 5.77 -32.69
CA VAL A 144 -19.40 6.75 -32.61
C VAL A 144 -20.67 6.21 -33.27
N LYS A 145 -20.54 5.60 -34.46
CA LYS A 145 -21.67 4.96 -35.15
C LYS A 145 -22.30 3.86 -34.31
N ASN A 146 -21.50 2.92 -33.81
CA ASN A 146 -21.98 1.81 -32.99
C ASN A 146 -22.70 2.33 -31.73
N THR A 147 -22.06 3.23 -30.99
CA THR A 147 -22.62 3.76 -29.73
C THR A 147 -23.90 4.56 -29.94
N TYR A 148 -23.96 5.40 -30.99
CA TYR A 148 -25.12 6.25 -31.24
C TYR A 148 -26.27 5.47 -31.88
N ASP A 149 -25.99 4.68 -32.92
CA ASP A 149 -27.02 4.06 -33.74
C ASP A 149 -27.64 2.85 -33.02
N HIS A 150 -26.92 2.21 -32.08
CA HIS A 150 -27.36 1.00 -31.37
C HIS A 150 -27.52 1.24 -29.87
N ALA A 151 -26.43 1.41 -29.13
CA ALA A 151 -26.44 1.45 -27.67
C ALA A 151 -27.33 2.59 -27.12
N TYR A 152 -27.32 3.75 -27.78
CA TYR A 152 -28.13 4.90 -27.35
C TYR A 152 -29.64 4.64 -27.41
N GLN A 153 -30.11 3.74 -28.29
CA GLN A 153 -31.53 3.36 -28.32
C GLN A 153 -31.94 2.66 -27.02
N ALA A 154 -31.07 1.77 -26.51
CA ALA A 154 -31.25 1.13 -25.21
C ALA A 154 -31.21 2.17 -24.09
N PHE A 155 -30.18 3.02 -24.07
CA PHE A 155 -29.98 4.02 -23.01
C PHE A 155 -31.15 5.00 -22.89
N ALA A 156 -31.73 5.44 -24.01
CA ALA A 156 -32.88 6.33 -24.01
C ALA A 156 -34.13 5.70 -23.37
N LYS A 157 -34.25 4.37 -23.41
CA LYS A 157 -35.38 3.60 -22.89
C LYS A 157 -35.14 2.98 -21.51
N MET A 158 -33.90 2.92 -21.03
CA MET A 158 -33.53 2.39 -19.71
C MET A 158 -34.34 2.97 -18.55
N PRO A 159 -34.57 4.30 -18.42
CA PRO A 159 -35.37 4.84 -17.31
C PRO A 159 -36.80 4.30 -17.28
N GLU A 160 -37.39 4.05 -18.46
CA GLU A 160 -38.72 3.45 -18.58
C GLU A 160 -38.68 1.96 -18.20
N TYR A 161 -37.70 1.21 -18.74
CA TYR A 161 -37.47 -0.19 -18.42
C TYR A 161 -37.30 -0.42 -16.91
N PHE A 162 -36.43 0.33 -16.23
CA PHE A 162 -36.19 0.16 -14.80
C PHE A 162 -37.42 0.48 -13.97
N ARG A 163 -38.20 1.50 -14.35
CA ARG A 163 -39.46 1.82 -13.66
C ARG A 163 -40.45 0.66 -13.75
N GLN A 164 -40.55 0.00 -14.90
CA GLN A 164 -41.42 -1.17 -15.09
C GLN A 164 -40.93 -2.42 -14.36
N ASN A 165 -39.62 -2.52 -14.12
CA ASN A 165 -38.97 -3.68 -13.50
C ASN A 165 -38.50 -3.42 -12.05
N GLY A 166 -39.07 -2.42 -11.36
CA GLY A 166 -38.80 -2.17 -9.95
C GLY A 166 -37.34 -1.82 -9.62
N TYR A 167 -36.65 -1.16 -10.55
CA TYR A 167 -35.25 -0.73 -10.43
C TYR A 167 -34.28 -1.87 -10.08
N GLN A 168 -34.54 -3.06 -10.59
CA GLN A 168 -33.63 -4.21 -10.47
C GLN A 168 -32.63 -4.23 -11.64
N SER A 169 -31.38 -4.61 -11.35
CA SER A 169 -30.40 -4.88 -12.40
C SER A 169 -30.87 -6.05 -13.28
N PRO A 170 -30.75 -5.93 -14.61
CA PRO A 170 -31.16 -7.00 -15.52
C PRO A 170 -30.21 -8.20 -15.38
N THR A 171 -30.76 -9.41 -15.51
CA THR A 171 -30.00 -10.68 -15.36
C THR A 171 -30.26 -11.67 -16.51
N ASP A 172 -30.98 -11.24 -17.54
CA ASP A 172 -31.38 -12.04 -18.69
C ASP A 172 -31.03 -11.28 -19.98
N SER A 173 -30.07 -11.81 -20.73
CA SER A 173 -29.57 -11.22 -21.98
C SER A 173 -30.58 -11.28 -23.14
N THR A 174 -31.73 -11.91 -22.95
CA THR A 174 -32.87 -11.94 -23.89
C THR A 174 -34.07 -11.14 -23.40
N ASN A 175 -33.96 -10.51 -22.23
CA ASN A 175 -35.00 -9.69 -21.63
C ASN A 175 -34.42 -8.49 -20.84
N GLY A 176 -33.43 -7.81 -21.43
CA GLY A 176 -32.78 -6.64 -20.85
C GLY A 176 -33.22 -5.31 -21.49
N PRO A 177 -32.52 -4.21 -21.16
CA PRO A 177 -32.84 -2.87 -21.67
C PRO A 177 -32.78 -2.76 -23.20
N LEU A 178 -31.79 -3.39 -23.85
CA LEU A 178 -31.70 -3.47 -25.31
C LEU A 178 -32.96 -4.13 -25.91
N GLN A 179 -33.36 -5.30 -25.40
CA GLN A 179 -34.53 -6.03 -25.90
C GLN A 179 -35.82 -5.23 -25.72
N PHE A 180 -35.95 -4.52 -24.60
CA PHE A 180 -37.06 -3.62 -24.35
C PHE A 180 -37.09 -2.45 -25.35
N ALA A 181 -35.93 -1.83 -25.63
CA ALA A 181 -35.86 -0.69 -26.54
C ALA A 181 -36.11 -1.06 -28.00
N LEU A 182 -35.58 -2.20 -28.44
CA LEU A 182 -35.65 -2.69 -29.82
C LEU A 182 -36.87 -3.59 -30.07
N ASN A 183 -37.67 -3.88 -29.03
CA ASN A 183 -38.80 -4.81 -29.07
C ASN A 183 -38.43 -6.16 -29.70
N THR A 184 -37.37 -6.79 -29.18
CA THR A 184 -36.84 -8.07 -29.66
C THR A 184 -36.63 -9.05 -28.50
N LYS A 185 -36.45 -10.33 -28.81
CA LYS A 185 -36.08 -11.40 -27.85
C LYS A 185 -34.72 -12.02 -28.17
N LEU A 186 -34.03 -11.49 -29.17
CA LEU A 186 -32.69 -11.91 -29.53
C LEU A 186 -31.70 -11.38 -28.49
N SER A 187 -30.63 -12.14 -28.25
CA SER A 187 -29.44 -11.61 -27.57
C SER A 187 -28.80 -10.50 -28.41
N PHE A 188 -27.92 -9.69 -27.80
CA PHE A 188 -27.20 -8.62 -28.51
C PHE A 188 -26.47 -9.14 -29.76
N PHE A 189 -25.67 -10.20 -29.61
CA PHE A 189 -24.89 -10.76 -30.72
C PHE A 189 -25.78 -11.40 -31.80
N ASP A 190 -26.88 -12.05 -31.43
CA ASP A 190 -27.82 -12.61 -32.42
C ASP A 190 -28.54 -11.51 -33.19
N TYR A 191 -28.87 -10.40 -32.52
CA TYR A 191 -29.43 -9.22 -33.18
C TYR A 191 -28.43 -8.59 -34.16
N MET A 192 -27.18 -8.35 -33.74
CA MET A 192 -26.15 -7.80 -34.62
C MET A 192 -25.87 -8.71 -35.83
N GLY A 193 -25.92 -10.03 -35.65
CA GLY A 193 -25.75 -11.00 -36.72
C GLY A 193 -26.79 -10.89 -37.84
N GLN A 194 -27.93 -10.24 -37.61
CA GLN A 194 -28.93 -9.96 -38.65
C GLN A 194 -28.59 -8.73 -39.51
N TYR A 195 -27.65 -7.89 -39.06
CA TYR A 195 -27.29 -6.63 -39.72
C TYR A 195 -25.78 -6.60 -40.00
N PRO A 196 -25.34 -7.12 -41.17
CA PRO A 196 -23.91 -7.27 -41.47
C PRO A 196 -23.09 -5.99 -41.40
N GLN A 197 -23.69 -4.84 -41.75
CA GLN A 197 -23.02 -3.54 -41.64
C GLN A 197 -22.74 -3.16 -40.18
N VAL A 198 -23.70 -3.42 -39.29
CA VAL A 198 -23.58 -3.14 -37.85
C VAL A 198 -22.52 -4.03 -37.23
N SER A 199 -22.56 -5.33 -37.53
CA SER A 199 -21.52 -6.28 -37.08
C SER A 199 -20.14 -5.81 -37.51
N LYS A 200 -19.97 -5.38 -38.77
CA LYS A 200 -18.69 -4.88 -39.27
C LYS A 200 -18.20 -3.62 -38.56
N GLU A 201 -19.10 -2.67 -38.27
CA GLU A 201 -18.77 -1.45 -37.52
C GLU A 201 -18.38 -1.78 -36.08
N PHE A 202 -19.12 -2.68 -35.43
CA PHE A 202 -18.79 -3.22 -34.11
C PHE A 202 -17.41 -3.91 -34.10
N ASP A 203 -17.14 -4.81 -35.04
CA ASP A 203 -15.85 -5.52 -35.15
C ASP A 203 -14.69 -4.55 -35.38
N THR A 204 -14.91 -3.51 -36.20
CA THR A 204 -13.91 -2.45 -36.47
C THR A 204 -13.60 -1.66 -35.21
N PHE A 205 -14.63 -1.29 -34.46
CA PHE A 205 -14.49 -0.60 -33.17
C PHE A 205 -13.72 -1.46 -32.16
N MET A 206 -14.16 -2.70 -31.93
CA MET A 206 -13.56 -3.61 -30.93
C MET A 206 -12.09 -3.92 -31.25
N THR A 207 -11.77 -4.19 -32.52
CA THR A 207 -10.39 -4.45 -32.96
C THR A 207 -9.48 -3.27 -32.65
N ALA A 208 -9.94 -2.05 -32.89
CA ALA A 208 -9.14 -0.88 -32.68
C ALA A 208 -9.02 -0.49 -31.21
N SER A 209 -10.09 -0.61 -30.42
CA SER A 209 -10.05 -0.43 -28.97
C SER A 209 -9.03 -1.36 -28.31
N ARG A 210 -8.90 -2.60 -28.80
CA ARG A 210 -7.86 -3.54 -28.39
C ARG A 210 -6.45 -3.05 -28.79
N ASN A 211 -6.25 -2.64 -30.04
CA ASN A 211 -4.95 -2.18 -30.54
C ASN A 211 -4.46 -0.86 -29.91
N MET A 212 -5.36 -0.09 -29.28
CA MET A 212 -5.01 1.13 -28.55
C MET A 212 -4.43 0.85 -27.15
N LYS A 213 -4.44 -0.41 -26.69
CA LYS A 213 -3.96 -0.81 -25.36
C LYS A 213 -2.70 -1.68 -25.49
N PRO A 214 -1.74 -1.60 -24.55
CA PRO A 214 -0.63 -2.54 -24.47
C PRO A 214 -1.14 -3.97 -24.30
N HIS A 215 -0.59 -4.91 -25.06
CA HIS A 215 -0.97 -6.32 -24.98
C HIS A 215 -0.61 -6.88 -23.59
N TRP A 216 -1.45 -7.73 -22.99
CA TRP A 216 -1.25 -8.21 -21.61
C TRP A 216 0.11 -8.90 -21.40
N VAL A 217 0.55 -9.65 -22.41
CA VAL A 217 1.86 -10.32 -22.49
C VAL A 217 3.06 -9.34 -22.37
N ASP A 218 2.86 -8.03 -22.58
CA ASP A 218 3.92 -7.03 -22.46
C ASP A 218 4.21 -6.54 -21.06
N TRP A 219 3.23 -6.60 -20.18
CA TRP A 219 3.35 -6.05 -18.83
C TRP A 219 3.03 -7.06 -17.73
N TYR A 220 2.25 -8.10 -18.03
CA TYR A 220 2.03 -9.20 -17.11
C TYR A 220 3.30 -10.08 -17.06
N PRO A 221 3.80 -10.50 -15.88
CA PRO A 221 4.99 -11.33 -15.75
C PRO A 221 4.73 -12.78 -16.18
N VAL A 222 4.50 -13.00 -17.47
CA VAL A 222 4.19 -14.30 -18.09
C VAL A 222 5.25 -15.35 -17.75
N GLN A 223 6.53 -14.95 -17.76
CA GLN A 223 7.63 -15.86 -17.43
C GLN A 223 7.43 -16.45 -16.02
N ASP A 224 7.42 -15.61 -14.99
CA ASP A 224 7.34 -16.05 -13.60
C ASP A 224 5.99 -16.73 -13.28
N GLN A 225 4.90 -16.24 -13.86
CA GLN A 225 3.56 -16.64 -13.44
C GLN A 225 2.97 -17.80 -14.25
N ILE A 226 3.33 -17.94 -15.52
CA ILE A 226 2.77 -18.98 -16.40
C ILE A 226 3.85 -19.99 -16.78
N LEU A 227 4.99 -19.52 -17.32
CA LEU A 227 6.03 -20.40 -17.88
C LEU A 227 6.82 -21.12 -16.79
N ASP A 228 7.22 -20.41 -15.73
CA ASP A 228 7.93 -20.98 -14.60
C ASP A 228 7.00 -21.95 -13.86
N GLY A 229 7.42 -23.21 -13.79
CA GLY A 229 6.60 -24.30 -13.25
C GLY A 229 5.69 -24.99 -14.28
N TYR A 230 5.72 -24.60 -15.55
CA TYR A 230 5.13 -25.41 -16.62
C TYR A 230 5.89 -26.72 -16.78
N ALA A 231 5.26 -27.83 -16.39
CA ALA A 231 5.83 -29.18 -16.43
C ALA A 231 5.86 -29.83 -17.84
N GLY A 232 5.93 -29.04 -18.91
CA GLY A 232 6.00 -29.54 -20.28
C GLY A 232 7.42 -29.88 -20.70
N GLY A 233 7.81 -31.14 -20.52
CA GLY A 233 8.99 -31.74 -21.17
C GLY A 233 8.68 -32.26 -22.57
N SER A 234 9.71 -32.74 -23.27
CA SER A 234 9.83 -33.14 -24.69
C SER A 234 8.79 -34.12 -25.29
N GLU A 235 7.69 -34.44 -24.61
CA GLU A 235 6.64 -35.38 -25.05
C GLU A 235 5.22 -34.77 -25.16
N GLY A 236 5.01 -33.47 -24.86
CA GLY A 236 3.85 -32.71 -25.39
C GLY A 236 2.44 -32.98 -24.81
N GLU A 237 2.29 -33.70 -23.70
CA GLU A 237 0.95 -34.07 -23.19
C GLU A 237 0.18 -32.93 -22.50
N ASN A 238 0.85 -32.07 -21.72
CA ASN A 238 0.17 -30.99 -20.97
C ASN A 238 0.00 -29.72 -21.81
N VAL A 239 -1.15 -29.06 -21.70
CA VAL A 239 -1.43 -27.79 -22.40
C VAL A 239 -0.90 -26.61 -21.58
N LEU A 240 -0.16 -25.70 -22.22
CA LEU A 240 0.37 -24.51 -21.55
C LEU A 240 -0.74 -23.49 -21.31
N LEU A 241 -1.43 -23.09 -22.38
CA LEU A 241 -2.40 -22.01 -22.35
C LEU A 241 -3.61 -22.37 -23.20
N VAL A 242 -4.78 -22.32 -22.56
CA VAL A 242 -6.07 -22.43 -23.23
C VAL A 242 -6.70 -21.05 -23.25
N ASP A 243 -6.91 -20.48 -24.43
CA ASP A 243 -7.62 -19.21 -24.62
C ASP A 243 -9.10 -19.50 -24.88
N VAL A 244 -9.96 -19.19 -23.91
CA VAL A 244 -11.38 -19.56 -23.89
C VAL A 244 -12.24 -18.38 -24.32
N GLY A 245 -12.96 -18.53 -25.42
CA GLY A 245 -13.65 -17.42 -26.08
C GLY A 245 -12.68 -16.46 -26.77
N GLY A 246 -11.54 -16.97 -27.24
CA GLY A 246 -10.44 -16.15 -27.76
C GLY A 246 -10.68 -15.53 -29.14
N GLY A 247 -11.88 -15.69 -29.72
CA GLY A 247 -12.25 -15.11 -31.00
C GLY A 247 -11.39 -15.64 -32.15
N TYR A 248 -10.68 -14.74 -32.83
CA TYR A 248 -9.78 -15.10 -33.94
C TYR A 248 -8.35 -15.42 -33.47
N GLY A 249 -8.12 -15.56 -32.16
CA GLY A 249 -6.86 -16.03 -31.56
C GLY A 249 -5.74 -15.00 -31.50
N GLN A 250 -6.06 -13.72 -31.54
CA GLN A 250 -5.05 -12.64 -31.57
C GLN A 250 -4.15 -12.66 -30.32
N ASP A 251 -4.71 -12.98 -29.14
CA ASP A 251 -3.95 -13.08 -27.89
C ASP A 251 -2.91 -14.20 -27.93
N LEU A 252 -3.30 -15.37 -28.47
CA LEU A 252 -2.39 -16.52 -28.62
C LEU A 252 -1.32 -16.29 -29.68
N GLU A 253 -1.65 -15.63 -30.80
CA GLU A 253 -0.65 -15.27 -31.82
C GLU A 253 0.42 -14.34 -31.25
N TYR A 254 0.02 -13.32 -30.49
CA TYR A 254 0.96 -12.41 -29.85
C TYR A 254 1.78 -13.10 -28.74
N PHE A 255 1.13 -13.97 -27.94
CA PHE A 255 1.82 -14.79 -26.96
C PHE A 255 2.89 -15.68 -27.62
N LYS A 256 2.53 -16.36 -28.72
CA LYS A 256 3.43 -17.22 -29.50
C LYS A 256 4.58 -16.44 -30.13
N LEU A 257 4.31 -15.25 -30.66
CA LEU A 257 5.34 -14.36 -31.20
C LEU A 257 6.42 -14.05 -30.15
N LYS A 258 6.00 -13.79 -28.91
CA LYS A 258 6.90 -13.45 -27.80
C LYS A 258 7.55 -14.67 -27.14
N TYR A 259 6.85 -15.81 -27.15
CA TYR A 259 7.29 -17.06 -26.54
C TYR A 259 7.15 -18.25 -27.51
N PRO A 260 7.97 -18.30 -28.58
CA PRO A 260 7.78 -19.22 -29.70
C PRO A 260 7.92 -20.72 -29.36
N SER A 261 8.58 -21.07 -28.26
CA SER A 261 8.82 -22.47 -27.87
C SER A 261 8.22 -22.84 -26.52
N ALA A 262 7.21 -22.09 -26.06
CA ALA A 262 6.72 -22.18 -24.69
C ALA A 262 5.93 -23.47 -24.37
N GLY A 263 5.24 -24.05 -25.34
CA GLY A 263 4.43 -25.24 -25.15
C GLY A 263 3.21 -25.28 -26.07
N ARG A 264 2.29 -26.21 -25.78
CA ARG A 264 1.06 -26.40 -26.57
C ARG A 264 0.04 -25.32 -26.22
N LEU A 265 -0.47 -24.64 -27.25
CA LEU A 265 -1.44 -23.56 -27.15
C LEU A 265 -2.76 -24.00 -27.79
N VAL A 266 -3.89 -23.73 -27.13
CA VAL A 266 -5.22 -24.14 -27.62
C VAL A 266 -6.15 -22.93 -27.64
N LEU A 267 -6.68 -22.60 -28.81
CA LEU A 267 -7.77 -21.64 -28.98
C LEU A 267 -9.11 -22.37 -28.87
N GLN A 268 -9.99 -21.88 -28.00
CA GLN A 268 -11.35 -22.38 -27.84
C GLN A 268 -12.37 -21.31 -28.18
N ASP A 269 -13.28 -21.60 -29.11
CA ASP A 269 -14.41 -20.72 -29.45
C ASP A 269 -15.56 -21.53 -30.08
N LEU A 270 -16.69 -20.88 -30.36
CA LEU A 270 -17.85 -21.51 -30.98
C LEU A 270 -17.51 -22.06 -32.39
N PRO A 271 -18.21 -23.10 -32.87
CA PRO A 271 -17.94 -23.73 -34.17
C PRO A 271 -17.89 -22.76 -35.35
N ARG A 272 -18.76 -21.74 -35.35
CA ARG A 272 -18.82 -20.72 -36.40
C ARG A 272 -17.53 -19.87 -36.46
N THR A 273 -16.99 -19.50 -35.30
CA THR A 273 -15.76 -18.70 -35.19
C THR A 273 -14.57 -19.54 -35.62
N ILE A 274 -14.45 -20.77 -35.09
CA ILE A 274 -13.36 -21.71 -35.40
C ILE A 274 -13.29 -22.07 -36.89
N ALA A 275 -14.41 -22.08 -37.60
CA ALA A 275 -14.42 -22.33 -39.04
C ALA A 275 -13.69 -21.23 -39.86
N GLU A 276 -13.52 -20.03 -39.30
CA GLU A 276 -12.99 -18.86 -40.00
C GLU A 276 -11.59 -18.43 -39.53
N VAL A 277 -11.09 -19.00 -38.42
CA VAL A 277 -9.78 -18.62 -37.87
C VAL A 277 -8.63 -18.98 -38.80
N LYS A 278 -7.62 -18.11 -38.85
CA LYS A 278 -6.37 -18.31 -39.58
C LYS A 278 -5.22 -18.17 -38.60
N LEU A 279 -4.80 -19.30 -38.03
CA LEU A 279 -3.79 -19.35 -36.98
C LEU A 279 -2.48 -19.97 -37.49
N SER A 280 -1.40 -19.65 -36.81
CA SER A 280 -0.11 -20.34 -36.89
C SER A 280 -0.29 -21.83 -36.63
N ALA A 281 0.45 -22.68 -37.35
CA ALA A 281 0.31 -24.15 -37.29
C ALA A 281 0.53 -24.77 -35.90
N ASP A 282 1.17 -24.02 -34.99
CA ASP A 282 1.47 -24.44 -33.62
C ASP A 282 0.37 -24.11 -32.60
N ILE A 283 -0.73 -23.49 -33.04
CA ILE A 283 -1.91 -23.20 -32.22
C ILE A 283 -3.04 -24.15 -32.64
N GLU A 284 -3.53 -24.94 -31.69
CA GLU A 284 -4.63 -25.87 -31.91
C GLU A 284 -5.97 -25.14 -31.78
N ALA A 285 -6.75 -25.08 -32.86
CA ALA A 285 -8.11 -24.56 -32.83
C ALA A 285 -9.09 -25.68 -32.44
N MET A 286 -9.94 -25.43 -31.43
CA MET A 286 -10.92 -26.39 -30.95
C MET A 286 -12.29 -25.74 -30.73
N SER A 287 -13.33 -26.30 -31.34
CA SER A 287 -14.70 -25.84 -31.08
C SER A 287 -15.13 -26.17 -29.65
N TYR A 288 -15.61 -25.17 -28.92
CA TYR A 288 -16.03 -25.31 -27.53
C TYR A 288 -17.07 -24.24 -27.16
N ASP A 289 -18.05 -24.66 -26.37
CA ASP A 289 -19.01 -23.77 -25.71
C ASP A 289 -18.72 -23.81 -24.20
N PHE A 290 -18.35 -22.66 -23.62
CA PHE A 290 -17.95 -22.56 -22.22
C PHE A 290 -19.08 -22.84 -21.21
N PHE A 291 -20.35 -22.87 -21.65
CA PHE A 291 -21.47 -23.36 -20.84
C PHE A 291 -21.49 -24.89 -20.72
N THR A 292 -20.71 -25.59 -21.54
CA THR A 292 -20.51 -27.04 -21.45
C THR A 292 -19.26 -27.40 -20.65
N ARG A 293 -19.09 -28.68 -20.32
CA ARG A 293 -17.93 -29.13 -19.54
C ARG A 293 -16.62 -28.91 -20.30
N GLN A 294 -15.65 -28.26 -19.66
CA GLN A 294 -14.33 -27.99 -20.21
C GLN A 294 -13.57 -29.30 -20.57
N PRO A 295 -13.28 -29.54 -21.87
CA PRO A 295 -12.66 -30.78 -22.34
C PRO A 295 -11.14 -30.85 -22.10
N ILE A 296 -10.42 -29.72 -22.14
CA ILE A 296 -8.99 -29.69 -21.83
C ILE A 296 -8.83 -29.66 -20.32
N LYS A 297 -8.09 -30.63 -19.77
CA LYS A 297 -7.86 -30.74 -18.33
C LYS A 297 -6.42 -30.41 -18.00
N ASP A 298 -6.23 -29.94 -16.76
CA ASP A 298 -4.93 -29.74 -16.14
C ASP A 298 -3.99 -28.85 -16.95
N ALA A 299 -4.52 -27.96 -17.80
CA ALA A 299 -3.72 -26.95 -18.48
C ALA A 299 -3.04 -26.03 -17.45
N ARG A 300 -1.86 -25.50 -17.78
CA ARG A 300 -1.14 -24.58 -16.88
C ARG A 300 -1.93 -23.29 -16.67
N ALA A 301 -2.53 -22.74 -17.72
CA ALA A 301 -3.39 -21.56 -17.63
C ALA A 301 -4.64 -21.70 -18.50
N TYR A 302 -5.77 -21.25 -17.97
CA TYR A 302 -7.00 -20.97 -18.72
C TYR A 302 -7.17 -19.45 -18.74
N PHE A 303 -7.27 -18.88 -19.94
CA PHE A 303 -7.33 -17.45 -20.18
C PHE A 303 -8.71 -17.04 -20.70
N PHE A 304 -9.26 -15.98 -20.15
CA PHE A 304 -10.47 -15.30 -20.62
C PHE A 304 -10.14 -13.82 -20.76
N HIS A 305 -10.63 -13.17 -21.82
CA HIS A 305 -10.35 -11.77 -22.08
C HIS A 305 -11.63 -11.06 -22.51
N LEU A 306 -12.13 -10.16 -21.64
CA LEU A 306 -13.38 -9.44 -21.84
C LEU A 306 -14.53 -10.39 -22.18
N ILE A 307 -14.68 -11.44 -21.35
CA ILE A 307 -15.78 -12.39 -21.46
C ILE A 307 -16.72 -12.20 -20.29
N LEU A 308 -16.21 -12.02 -19.08
CA LEU A 308 -17.05 -12.00 -17.88
C LEU A 308 -17.95 -10.77 -17.85
N HIS A 309 -17.49 -9.65 -18.44
CA HIS A 309 -18.25 -8.41 -18.45
C HIS A 309 -19.54 -8.48 -19.29
N ASP A 310 -19.63 -9.39 -20.26
CA ASP A 310 -20.81 -9.59 -21.11
C ASP A 310 -21.97 -10.25 -20.35
N TRP A 311 -21.69 -10.84 -19.18
CA TRP A 311 -22.61 -11.74 -18.51
C TRP A 311 -22.93 -11.33 -17.07
N PRO A 312 -24.17 -11.58 -16.61
CA PRO A 312 -24.50 -11.46 -15.20
C PRO A 312 -23.81 -12.57 -14.38
N ASP A 313 -23.61 -12.31 -13.09
CA ASP A 313 -22.90 -13.20 -12.17
C ASP A 313 -23.40 -14.64 -12.14
N SER A 314 -24.70 -14.86 -12.35
CA SER A 314 -25.29 -16.20 -12.41
C SER A 314 -24.69 -17.03 -13.54
N LYS A 315 -24.52 -16.42 -14.72
CA LYS A 315 -23.93 -17.04 -15.91
C LYS A 315 -22.42 -17.17 -15.80
N VAL A 316 -21.74 -16.18 -15.21
CA VAL A 316 -20.30 -16.29 -14.94
C VAL A 316 -19.98 -17.44 -14.01
N ARG A 317 -20.76 -17.66 -12.95
CA ARG A 317 -20.60 -18.83 -12.06
C ARG A 317 -20.81 -20.14 -12.82
N GLU A 318 -21.77 -20.20 -13.72
CA GLU A 318 -22.07 -21.39 -14.53
C GLU A 318 -20.84 -21.79 -15.37
N PHE A 319 -20.35 -20.92 -16.24
CA PHE A 319 -19.25 -21.28 -17.13
C PHE A 319 -17.88 -21.37 -16.44
N LEU A 320 -17.60 -20.53 -15.44
CA LEU A 320 -16.33 -20.64 -14.71
C LEU A 320 -16.27 -21.89 -13.83
N SER A 321 -17.41 -22.44 -13.39
CA SER A 321 -17.44 -23.74 -12.70
C SER A 321 -16.99 -24.88 -13.62
N ASN A 322 -17.30 -24.81 -14.92
CA ASN A 322 -16.81 -25.78 -15.92
C ASN A 322 -15.28 -25.72 -16.02
N THR A 323 -14.71 -24.52 -16.11
CA THR A 323 -13.25 -24.32 -16.13
C THR A 323 -12.60 -24.73 -14.82
N ALA A 324 -13.12 -24.30 -13.67
CA ALA A 324 -12.60 -24.66 -12.34
C ALA A 324 -12.58 -26.18 -12.11
N SER A 325 -13.53 -26.90 -12.70
CA SER A 325 -13.59 -28.37 -12.65
C SER A 325 -12.46 -29.04 -13.44
N ALA A 326 -11.94 -28.39 -14.48
CA ALA A 326 -10.81 -28.87 -15.30
C ALA A 326 -9.44 -28.41 -14.79
N MET A 327 -9.38 -27.52 -13.80
CA MET A 327 -8.14 -27.04 -13.20
C MET A 327 -7.54 -28.05 -12.20
N ARG A 328 -6.22 -28.26 -12.30
CA ARG A 328 -5.40 -29.00 -11.34
C ARG A 328 -5.07 -28.12 -10.12
N PRO A 329 -5.51 -28.47 -8.89
CA PRO A 329 -5.12 -27.75 -7.68
C PRO A 329 -3.59 -27.66 -7.54
N GLY A 330 -3.09 -26.48 -7.18
CA GLY A 330 -1.65 -26.23 -7.00
C GLY A 330 -0.84 -26.09 -8.30
N TYR A 331 -1.48 -26.20 -9.48
CA TYR A 331 -0.79 -26.07 -10.78
C TYR A 331 -1.50 -25.16 -11.77
N SER A 332 -2.78 -25.41 -12.04
CA SER A 332 -3.52 -24.63 -13.03
C SER A 332 -3.85 -23.24 -12.48
N LYS A 333 -3.70 -22.22 -13.31
CA LYS A 333 -4.13 -20.86 -13.06
C LYS A 333 -5.32 -20.49 -13.94
N LEU A 334 -6.23 -19.68 -13.41
CA LEU A 334 -7.23 -18.95 -14.17
C LEU A 334 -6.72 -17.52 -14.30
N ILE A 335 -6.59 -17.05 -15.53
CA ILE A 335 -6.12 -15.72 -15.88
C ILE A 335 -7.28 -15.00 -16.56
N LEU A 336 -7.79 -13.93 -15.96
CA LEU A 336 -8.90 -13.16 -16.50
C LEU A 336 -8.40 -11.76 -16.85
N ASN A 337 -8.52 -11.34 -18.09
CA ASN A 337 -8.20 -9.98 -18.51
C ASN A 337 -9.51 -9.19 -18.65
N GLU A 338 -9.84 -8.37 -17.65
CA GLU A 338 -11.14 -7.70 -17.51
C GLU A 338 -10.95 -6.25 -17.04
N PHE A 339 -11.99 -5.42 -17.13
CA PHE A 339 -12.01 -4.18 -16.36
C PHE A 339 -12.08 -4.49 -14.86
N ILE A 340 -11.21 -3.86 -14.08
CA ILE A 340 -11.18 -4.00 -12.62
C ILE A 340 -11.51 -2.64 -12.02
N LEU A 341 -12.75 -2.48 -11.56
CA LEU A 341 -13.21 -1.23 -10.97
C LEU A 341 -12.68 -1.11 -9.53
N PRO A 342 -12.26 0.08 -9.08
CA PRO A 342 -11.90 0.29 -7.69
C PRO A 342 -13.17 0.25 -6.82
N ASP A 343 -13.07 -0.32 -5.61
CA ASP A 343 -14.20 -0.39 -4.66
C ASP A 343 -14.68 1.01 -4.22
N LYS A 344 -13.84 2.04 -4.36
CA LYS A 344 -14.15 3.44 -4.05
C LYS A 344 -13.50 4.37 -5.08
N GLY A 345 -14.21 5.43 -5.47
CA GLY A 345 -13.66 6.45 -6.37
C GLY A 345 -13.45 5.94 -7.80
N CYS A 346 -14.43 5.19 -8.33
CA CYS A 346 -14.41 4.74 -9.72
C CYS A 346 -14.36 5.94 -10.68
N ASP A 347 -13.43 5.90 -11.62
CA ASP A 347 -13.33 6.91 -12.66
C ASP A 347 -14.56 6.88 -13.57
N LEU A 348 -14.87 8.04 -14.17
CA LEU A 348 -16.07 8.19 -14.99
C LEU A 348 -16.13 7.20 -16.16
N PHE A 349 -15.01 6.92 -16.83
CA PHE A 349 -15.04 6.04 -18.01
C PHE A 349 -15.39 4.58 -17.65
N PRO A 350 -14.72 3.91 -16.68
CA PRO A 350 -15.13 2.59 -16.23
C PRO A 350 -16.56 2.54 -15.66
N ALA A 351 -17.00 3.58 -14.95
CA ALA A 351 -18.38 3.66 -14.47
C ALA A 351 -19.39 3.74 -15.62
N LEU A 352 -19.08 4.49 -16.68
CA LEU A 352 -19.91 4.54 -17.89
C LEU A 352 -19.88 3.22 -18.67
N ALA A 353 -18.74 2.53 -18.68
CA ALA A 353 -18.61 1.21 -19.30
C ALA A 353 -19.52 0.19 -18.59
N ASP A 354 -19.60 0.20 -17.26
CA ASP A 354 -20.54 -0.65 -16.51
C ASP A 354 -22.00 -0.42 -16.91
N ILE A 355 -22.42 0.85 -17.00
CA ILE A 355 -23.77 1.20 -17.47
C ILE A 355 -24.00 0.74 -18.92
N HIS A 356 -22.97 0.82 -19.77
CA HIS A 356 -23.02 0.34 -21.14
C HIS A 356 -23.26 -1.17 -21.19
N MET A 357 -22.47 -1.95 -20.44
CA MET A 357 -22.60 -3.41 -20.37
C MET A 357 -23.98 -3.83 -19.81
N MET A 358 -24.48 -3.12 -18.81
CA MET A 358 -25.82 -3.34 -18.28
C MET A 358 -26.92 -3.06 -19.33
N GLY A 359 -26.75 -2.01 -20.14
CA GLY A 359 -27.73 -1.61 -21.15
C GLY A 359 -27.82 -2.57 -22.33
N ASP A 360 -26.67 -2.95 -22.89
CA ASP A 360 -26.60 -3.73 -24.13
C ASP A 360 -26.69 -5.23 -23.90
N LEU A 361 -26.05 -5.73 -22.83
CA LEU A 361 -25.82 -7.16 -22.62
C LEU A 361 -26.50 -7.69 -21.36
N SER A 362 -26.99 -6.81 -20.48
CA SER A 362 -27.28 -7.16 -19.08
C SER A 362 -26.03 -7.71 -18.36
N GLY A 363 -24.86 -7.25 -18.80
CA GLY A 363 -23.55 -7.57 -18.28
C GLY A 363 -23.18 -6.70 -17.07
N THR A 364 -21.94 -6.84 -16.59
CA THR A 364 -21.46 -6.12 -15.39
C THR A 364 -19.95 -5.97 -15.41
N GLU A 365 -19.47 -4.73 -15.26
CA GLU A 365 -18.08 -4.47 -14.92
C GLU A 365 -17.91 -4.55 -13.40
N ARG A 366 -16.87 -5.25 -12.93
CA ARG A 366 -16.80 -5.68 -11.53
C ARG A 366 -15.66 -5.01 -10.77
N SER A 367 -15.90 -4.76 -9.49
CA SER A 367 -14.86 -4.35 -8.56
C SER A 367 -14.00 -5.51 -8.08
N GLU A 368 -12.84 -5.21 -7.50
CA GLU A 368 -11.98 -6.24 -6.87
C GLU A 368 -12.76 -7.09 -5.86
N LYS A 369 -13.57 -6.45 -5.00
CA LYS A 369 -14.41 -7.16 -4.04
C LYS A 369 -15.38 -8.11 -4.74
N GLN A 370 -16.07 -7.64 -5.79
CA GLN A 370 -17.04 -8.45 -6.54
C GLN A 370 -16.35 -9.64 -7.23
N PHE A 371 -15.17 -9.46 -7.82
CA PHE A 371 -14.39 -10.58 -8.37
C PHE A 371 -14.01 -11.62 -7.31
N ARG A 372 -13.56 -11.18 -6.13
CA ARG A 372 -13.23 -12.10 -5.02
C ARG A 372 -14.45 -12.89 -4.55
N GLU A 373 -15.60 -12.24 -4.44
CA GLU A 373 -16.86 -12.90 -4.05
C GLU A 373 -17.34 -13.90 -5.12
N LEU A 374 -17.32 -13.49 -6.39
CA LEU A 374 -17.72 -14.31 -7.53
C LEU A 374 -16.87 -15.57 -7.65
N LEU A 375 -15.54 -15.42 -7.75
CA LEU A 375 -14.61 -16.54 -7.87
C LEU A 375 -14.58 -17.38 -6.59
N GLY A 376 -14.67 -16.72 -5.44
CA GLY A 376 -14.75 -17.37 -4.13
C GLY A 376 -15.92 -18.35 -4.03
N SER A 377 -17.06 -18.01 -4.63
CA SER A 377 -18.30 -18.81 -4.59
C SER A 377 -18.24 -20.11 -5.40
N ILE A 378 -17.29 -20.23 -6.33
CA ILE A 378 -17.11 -21.41 -7.20
C ILE A 378 -15.82 -22.19 -6.87
N GLY A 379 -15.28 -22.00 -5.66
CA GLY A 379 -14.12 -22.75 -5.19
C GLY A 379 -12.78 -22.26 -5.75
N LEU A 380 -12.72 -21.06 -6.30
CA LEU A 380 -11.48 -20.40 -6.72
C LEU A 380 -11.04 -19.36 -5.68
N GLU A 381 -9.75 -19.06 -5.64
CA GLU A 381 -9.12 -18.05 -4.80
C GLU A 381 -8.33 -17.09 -5.69
N VAL A 382 -8.58 -15.79 -5.53
CA VAL A 382 -7.83 -14.74 -6.22
C VAL A 382 -6.47 -14.58 -5.55
N VAL A 383 -5.41 -14.85 -6.29
CA VAL A 383 -4.01 -14.69 -5.88
C VAL A 383 -3.62 -13.22 -5.95
N ASN A 384 -3.90 -12.55 -7.08
CA ASN A 384 -3.50 -11.17 -7.28
C ASN A 384 -4.35 -10.44 -8.34
N PHE A 385 -4.34 -9.11 -8.29
CA PHE A 385 -4.82 -8.22 -9.35
C PHE A 385 -3.61 -7.49 -9.93
N TRP A 386 -3.46 -7.52 -11.26
CA TRP A 386 -2.35 -6.90 -11.98
C TRP A 386 -2.90 -5.84 -12.93
N GLN A 387 -2.54 -4.57 -12.73
CA GLN A 387 -2.96 -3.48 -13.62
C GLN A 387 -1.74 -2.66 -14.07
N PRO A 388 -1.59 -2.40 -15.38
CA PRO A 388 -0.60 -1.45 -15.84
C PRO A 388 -1.03 -0.01 -15.43
N PRO A 389 -0.08 0.89 -15.11
CA PRO A 389 -0.41 2.25 -14.71
C PRO A 389 -1.27 2.97 -15.75
N GLY A 390 -2.40 3.55 -15.31
CA GLY A 390 -3.30 4.32 -16.18
C GLY A 390 -4.30 3.51 -17.00
N ALA A 391 -4.33 2.18 -16.86
CA ALA A 391 -5.33 1.33 -17.49
C ALA A 391 -6.44 0.93 -16.51
N SER A 392 -7.66 0.83 -17.01
CA SER A 392 -8.81 0.31 -16.27
C SER A 392 -8.97 -1.22 -16.42
N GLU A 393 -8.35 -1.78 -17.45
CA GLU A 393 -8.27 -3.23 -17.70
C GLU A 393 -7.03 -3.82 -17.02
N GLY A 394 -7.13 -5.04 -16.51
CA GLY A 394 -6.03 -5.76 -15.90
C GLY A 394 -6.27 -7.25 -15.76
N ILE A 395 -5.25 -7.95 -15.26
CA ILE A 395 -5.27 -9.40 -15.07
C ILE A 395 -5.68 -9.74 -13.63
N ILE A 396 -6.76 -10.51 -13.49
CA ILE A 396 -7.12 -11.22 -12.26
C ILE A 396 -6.51 -12.62 -12.34
N GLU A 397 -5.60 -12.91 -11.41
CA GLU A 397 -4.99 -14.23 -11.29
C GLU A 397 -5.67 -15.02 -10.18
N ALA A 398 -6.20 -16.20 -10.50
CA ALA A 398 -6.88 -17.06 -9.55
C ALA A 398 -6.45 -18.53 -9.67
N VAL A 399 -6.60 -19.27 -8.57
CA VAL A 399 -6.27 -20.70 -8.47
C VAL A 399 -7.40 -21.47 -7.80
N LYS A 400 -7.40 -22.80 -7.94
CA LYS A 400 -8.38 -23.66 -7.25
C LYS A 400 -8.06 -23.77 -5.77
N LYS A 401 -9.06 -23.53 -4.92
CA LYS A 401 -8.96 -23.78 -3.48
C LYS A 401 -8.67 -25.26 -3.25
N SER A 402 -7.61 -25.56 -2.52
CA SER A 402 -7.20 -26.93 -2.24
C SER A 402 -8.24 -27.64 -1.35
N SER A 403 -8.95 -28.61 -1.93
CA SER A 403 -9.89 -29.50 -1.22
C SER A 403 -9.10 -30.54 -0.41
N GLY A 404 -8.54 -30.10 0.72
CA GLY A 404 -8.06 -30.95 1.82
C GLY A 404 -6.88 -31.89 1.52
N THR A 405 -5.64 -31.41 1.62
CA THR A 405 -4.49 -32.08 2.28
C THR A 405 -3.37 -31.05 2.59
N GLN A 406 -3.01 -30.94 3.88
CA GLN A 406 -1.74 -30.49 4.51
C GLN A 406 -1.21 -29.05 4.33
N SER A 407 -1.72 -28.13 5.16
CA SER A 407 -0.86 -27.34 6.06
C SER A 407 -1.08 -27.89 7.48
N VAL A 408 0.00 -28.33 8.13
CA VAL A 408 0.15 -29.04 9.42
C VAL A 408 -1.09 -29.15 10.35
N GLN A 409 -1.36 -30.41 10.71
CA GLN A 409 -2.45 -30.92 11.52
C GLN A 409 -2.33 -30.55 13.02
N LEU A 410 -2.97 -29.46 13.45
CA LEU A 410 -3.13 -29.08 14.88
C LEU A 410 -4.47 -28.36 15.12
N SER A 411 -5.63 -29.00 14.91
CA SER A 411 -6.92 -28.32 15.24
C SER A 411 -8.14 -29.17 15.61
N LYS A 412 -8.12 -30.50 15.48
CA LYS A 412 -9.32 -31.31 15.81
C LYS A 412 -9.48 -31.62 17.30
N THR A 413 -8.43 -31.52 18.11
CA THR A 413 -8.52 -31.66 19.58
C THR A 413 -9.00 -30.36 20.26
N LEU A 414 -8.77 -29.20 19.62
CA LEU A 414 -9.04 -27.88 20.19
C LEU A 414 -10.52 -27.46 20.03
N LEU A 415 -11.14 -27.77 18.89
CA LEU A 415 -12.55 -27.43 18.64
C LEU A 415 -13.54 -28.25 19.49
N SER A 416 -13.15 -29.47 19.92
CA SER A 416 -13.94 -30.25 20.88
C SER A 416 -13.92 -29.68 22.31
N LYS A 417 -12.95 -28.81 22.64
CA LYS A 417 -12.85 -28.12 23.93
C LYS A 417 -13.56 -26.76 23.93
N ILE A 418 -13.74 -26.15 22.76
CA ILE A 418 -14.36 -24.82 22.60
C ILE A 418 -15.90 -24.91 22.66
N SER A 419 -16.51 -25.95 22.10
CA SER A 419 -17.97 -26.18 22.17
C SER A 419 -18.52 -26.47 23.59
N LYS A 420 -17.64 -26.68 24.58
CA LYS A 420 -18.00 -26.92 25.99
C LYS A 420 -18.02 -25.65 26.84
N ILE A 421 -17.62 -24.50 26.27
CA ILE A 421 -17.50 -23.22 26.99
C ILE A 421 -18.61 -22.23 26.56
N GLU A 422 -19.27 -22.46 25.42
CA GLU A 422 -20.36 -21.61 24.89
C GLU A 422 -21.75 -21.90 25.50
N LYS A 423 -21.86 -22.80 26.50
CA LYS A 423 -23.17 -23.25 27.04
C LYS A 423 -23.62 -22.60 28.36
N ASP A 424 -22.77 -21.81 29.02
CA ASP A 424 -23.13 -21.18 30.30
C ASP A 424 -22.77 -19.68 30.26
N GLY A 425 -23.79 -18.80 30.20
CA GLY A 425 -23.62 -17.38 30.54
C GLY A 425 -24.41 -16.39 29.69
N ASP A 426 -25.75 -16.46 29.75
CA ASP A 426 -26.64 -15.39 29.31
C ASP A 426 -26.69 -14.21 30.30
N ALA A 427 -26.91 -13.02 29.73
CA ALA A 427 -27.66 -11.85 30.23
C ALA A 427 -27.01 -10.75 31.12
N ILE A 428 -27.58 -9.54 30.89
CA ILE A 428 -27.55 -8.26 31.65
C ILE A 428 -26.42 -7.30 31.19
N GLY A 429 -26.61 -6.02 30.82
CA GLY A 429 -27.74 -5.10 30.90
C GLY A 429 -27.22 -3.65 31.05
N VAL A 430 -27.48 -2.83 30.02
CA VAL A 430 -27.41 -1.35 29.83
C VAL A 430 -27.29 -0.44 31.08
N ASN A 431 -26.41 0.59 31.07
CA ASN A 431 -26.83 2.03 31.10
C ASN A 431 -25.72 3.11 30.99
N ASN A 432 -26.14 4.23 30.39
CA ASN A 432 -25.45 5.48 30.03
C ASN A 432 -25.33 6.51 31.17
N SER A 433 -24.33 7.41 31.08
CA SER A 433 -24.29 8.85 31.46
C SER A 433 -22.82 9.24 31.73
N GLU A 434 -22.21 10.39 31.42
CA GLU A 434 -22.60 11.74 30.99
C GLU A 434 -21.31 12.51 30.57
N VAL A 435 -21.45 13.56 29.76
CA VAL A 435 -20.40 14.46 29.24
C VAL A 435 -20.38 15.76 30.07
N PRO A 436 -19.24 16.48 30.25
CA PRO A 436 -19.21 17.86 29.71
C PRO A 436 -17.83 18.41 29.24
N ASN A 437 -17.89 18.99 28.03
CA ASN A 437 -17.25 20.19 27.46
C ASN A 437 -16.24 21.06 28.25
N GLY A 438 -15.21 21.54 27.53
CA GLY A 438 -14.44 22.76 27.86
C GLY A 438 -13.55 23.26 26.70
N ARG A 439 -13.73 24.51 26.27
CA ARG A 439 -13.21 25.16 25.05
C ARG A 439 -11.78 25.77 25.18
N ALA A 440 -11.07 25.69 24.06
CA ALA A 440 -10.24 26.69 23.34
C ALA A 440 -9.35 27.71 24.08
N SER A 441 -8.09 27.86 23.62
CA SER A 441 -7.53 29.16 23.20
C SER A 441 -6.14 29.04 22.55
N ASP A 442 -5.98 29.72 21.41
CA ASP A 442 -4.77 30.01 20.63
C ASP A 442 -3.60 30.59 21.43
N VAL A 443 -2.36 30.23 21.05
CA VAL A 443 -1.19 31.12 21.15
C VAL A 443 -0.22 30.87 19.98
N ARG A 444 -0.11 31.85 19.07
CA ARG A 444 0.96 31.99 18.07
C ARG A 444 2.31 32.22 18.77
N ARG A 445 3.41 31.64 18.27
CA ARG A 445 4.78 32.17 18.54
C ARG A 445 5.71 32.08 17.33
N HIS A 446 6.53 33.13 17.26
CA HIS A 446 7.48 33.52 16.24
C HIS A 446 8.75 32.64 16.16
N PRO A 447 9.45 32.59 15.02
CA PRO A 447 10.58 31.71 14.78
C PRO A 447 11.90 32.48 14.61
N GLU A 448 12.82 32.47 15.58
CA GLU A 448 14.24 32.74 15.32
C GLU A 448 15.12 32.00 16.36
N THR A 449 16.21 31.37 15.89
CA THR A 449 17.40 30.83 16.60
C THR A 449 17.64 29.31 16.67
N TYR A 450 17.89 28.60 15.56
CA TYR A 450 18.64 27.30 15.59
C TYR A 450 19.39 27.06 14.25
N THR A 451 20.70 27.33 14.16
CA THR A 451 21.48 27.23 12.88
C THR A 451 22.85 26.52 12.98
N HIS A 452 23.28 26.02 14.14
CA HIS A 452 24.65 25.51 14.28
C HIS A 452 24.87 24.05 13.84
N ILE A 453 23.84 23.19 13.88
CA ILE A 453 23.98 21.75 13.52
C ILE A 453 23.91 21.52 12.00
N PHE A 454 23.34 22.48 11.25
CA PHE A 454 23.13 22.36 9.81
C PHE A 454 24.20 23.02 8.96
N GLN A 455 25.26 23.57 9.56
CA GLN A 455 26.41 24.03 8.79
C GLN A 455 27.27 22.83 8.36
N PRO A 456 27.60 22.69 7.06
CA PRO A 456 28.46 21.64 6.59
C PRO A 456 29.85 21.80 7.23
N ALA A 457 30.26 20.84 8.05
CA ALA A 457 31.67 20.64 8.36
C ALA A 457 32.38 20.04 7.14
N LEU A 458 32.41 20.76 6.01
CA LEU A 458 32.98 20.28 4.75
C LEU A 458 34.20 21.12 4.38
N GLY A 459 35.36 20.47 4.36
CA GLY A 459 36.51 20.96 3.61
C GLY A 459 36.26 20.90 2.10
N PRO A 460 37.12 21.54 1.28
CA PRO A 460 36.91 21.79 -0.15
C PRO A 460 36.90 20.54 -1.07
N SER A 461 36.87 19.32 -0.52
CA SER A 461 36.94 18.06 -1.26
C SER A 461 35.75 17.11 -1.02
N SER A 462 34.62 17.61 -0.52
CA SER A 462 33.46 16.75 -0.22
C SER A 462 32.72 16.35 -1.49
N PRO A 463 32.36 15.06 -1.69
CA PRO A 463 31.67 14.64 -2.90
C PRO A 463 30.28 15.30 -2.98
N PRO A 464 29.81 15.64 -4.19
CA PRO A 464 28.44 16.12 -4.34
C PRO A 464 27.50 15.01 -3.87
N TRP A 465 26.63 15.33 -2.92
CA TRP A 465 25.66 14.40 -2.31
C TRP A 465 24.74 13.70 -3.33
N THR A 466 24.77 14.11 -4.60
CA THR A 466 24.22 13.39 -5.76
C THR A 466 24.86 12.01 -6.00
N ALA A 467 26.02 11.72 -5.42
CA ALA A 467 26.66 10.39 -5.48
C ALA A 467 26.08 9.39 -4.46
N ILE A 468 25.43 9.85 -3.39
CA ILE A 468 24.78 8.97 -2.37
C ILE A 468 23.59 8.21 -2.99
N THR A 469 22.99 8.80 -4.01
CA THR A 469 21.90 8.23 -4.81
C THR A 469 22.38 7.37 -5.98
N ALA A 470 23.69 7.14 -6.14
CA ALA A 470 24.25 6.62 -7.40
C ALA A 470 24.43 5.10 -7.51
N ASN A 471 24.14 4.30 -6.46
CA ASN A 471 24.10 2.84 -6.63
C ASN A 471 22.66 2.33 -6.63
N ASP A 472 22.08 2.33 -7.83
CA ASP A 472 20.71 1.89 -8.13
C ASP A 472 20.38 0.50 -7.53
N SER A 473 21.39 -0.37 -7.44
CA SER A 473 21.26 -1.73 -6.88
C SER A 473 20.88 -1.75 -5.40
N SER A 474 21.57 -1.01 -4.52
CA SER A 474 21.28 -1.02 -3.08
C SER A 474 19.88 -0.47 -2.77
N ARG A 475 19.51 0.62 -3.44
CA ARG A 475 18.16 1.21 -3.29
C ARG A 475 17.09 0.23 -3.77
N THR A 476 17.32 -0.39 -4.93
CA THR A 476 16.43 -1.40 -5.51
C THR A 476 16.30 -2.61 -4.59
N PHE A 477 17.39 -3.11 -4.02
CA PHE A 477 17.39 -4.20 -3.06
C PHE A 477 16.56 -3.87 -1.82
N TRP A 478 16.85 -2.74 -1.17
CA TRP A 478 16.17 -2.34 0.05
C TRP A 478 14.69 -2.08 -0.18
N TRP A 479 14.33 -1.43 -1.30
CA TRP A 479 12.94 -1.25 -1.69
C TRP A 479 12.25 -2.59 -1.94
N SER A 480 12.83 -3.45 -2.79
CA SER A 480 12.23 -4.74 -3.14
C SER A 480 12.00 -5.63 -1.92
N THR A 481 12.94 -5.60 -0.97
CA THR A 481 12.87 -6.41 0.25
C THR A 481 11.92 -5.81 1.28
N THR A 482 12.10 -4.54 1.65
CA THR A 482 11.40 -3.94 2.79
C THR A 482 10.02 -3.39 2.44
N ARG A 483 9.72 -3.12 1.16
CA ARG A 483 8.37 -2.73 0.71
C ARG A 483 7.34 -3.79 1.04
N CYS A 484 7.67 -5.07 0.82
CA CYS A 484 6.77 -6.18 1.10
C CYS A 484 6.42 -6.26 2.58
N HIS A 485 7.42 -6.06 3.46
CA HIS A 485 7.20 -6.02 4.91
C HIS A 485 6.31 -4.82 5.31
N MET A 486 6.63 -3.61 4.83
CA MET A 486 5.87 -2.40 5.16
C MET A 486 4.43 -2.47 4.65
N SER A 487 4.23 -2.95 3.43
CA SER A 487 2.89 -3.14 2.84
C SER A 487 2.08 -4.16 3.63
N SER A 488 2.68 -5.31 3.99
CA SER A 488 2.04 -6.32 4.83
C SER A 488 1.63 -5.76 6.19
N LEU A 489 2.52 -5.03 6.86
CA LEU A 489 2.25 -4.37 8.15
C LEU A 489 1.05 -3.43 8.06
N LEU A 490 1.04 -2.50 7.10
CA LEU A 490 -0.01 -1.49 6.98
C LEU A 490 -1.36 -2.14 6.59
N GLN A 491 -1.35 -3.07 5.65
CA GLN A 491 -2.55 -3.78 5.21
C GLN A 491 -3.18 -4.57 6.37
N HIS A 492 -2.38 -5.37 7.07
CA HIS A 492 -2.89 -6.23 8.14
C HIS A 492 -3.23 -5.45 9.42
N ALA A 493 -2.67 -4.25 9.58
CA ALA A 493 -3.04 -3.30 10.62
C ALA A 493 -4.29 -2.49 10.28
N ASP A 494 -4.95 -2.73 9.15
CA ASP A 494 -6.17 -2.02 8.73
C ASP A 494 -5.93 -0.51 8.56
N TYR A 495 -4.88 -0.16 7.81
CA TYR A 495 -4.69 1.18 7.25
C TYR A 495 -5.49 1.29 5.94
N SER A 496 -6.12 2.43 5.69
CA SER A 496 -6.80 2.69 4.40
C SER A 496 -5.79 2.68 3.25
N ILE A 497 -6.24 2.37 2.03
CA ILE A 497 -5.37 2.35 0.84
C ILE A 497 -4.65 3.70 0.66
N ALA A 498 -5.34 4.82 0.90
CA ALA A 498 -4.73 6.15 0.85
C ALA A 498 -3.61 6.31 1.89
N ALA A 499 -3.80 5.85 3.13
CA ALA A 499 -2.77 5.89 4.17
C ALA A 499 -1.60 4.95 3.84
N GLN A 500 -1.88 3.78 3.24
CA GLN A 500 -0.85 2.85 2.78
C GLN A 500 0.04 3.48 1.70
N HIS A 501 -0.55 4.11 0.68
CA HIS A 501 0.19 4.75 -0.41
C HIS A 501 1.07 5.89 0.10
N HIS A 502 0.53 6.73 0.99
CA HIS A 502 1.27 7.83 1.60
C HIS A 502 2.45 7.33 2.44
N ALA A 503 2.21 6.35 3.31
CA ALA A 503 3.26 5.73 4.12
C ALA A 503 4.37 5.11 3.24
N LEU A 504 3.99 4.37 2.18
CA LEU A 504 4.94 3.74 1.26
C LEU A 504 5.73 4.75 0.42
N SER A 505 5.13 5.85 -0.02
CA SER A 505 5.84 6.94 -0.71
C SER A 505 6.84 7.62 0.21
N PHE A 506 6.44 7.98 1.44
CA PHE A 506 7.37 8.52 2.43
C PHE A 506 8.53 7.57 2.70
N TYR A 507 8.22 6.29 2.90
CA TYR A 507 9.21 5.26 3.16
C TYR A 507 10.20 5.10 1.99
N HIS A 508 9.70 5.04 0.75
CA HIS A 508 10.52 4.96 -0.47
C HIS A 508 11.45 6.17 -0.67
N ASP A 509 10.93 7.38 -0.43
CA ASP A 509 11.61 8.62 -0.79
C ASP A 509 12.58 9.09 0.30
N CYS A 510 12.26 8.85 1.57
CA CYS A 510 13.03 9.38 2.71
C CYS A 510 13.81 8.31 3.48
N ILE A 511 13.35 7.05 3.50
CA ILE A 511 13.92 6.03 4.40
C ILE A 511 14.81 5.05 3.63
N VAL A 512 14.32 4.47 2.53
CA VAL A 512 15.07 3.51 1.72
C VAL A 512 16.47 4.03 1.30
N PRO A 513 16.66 5.30 0.90
CA PRO A 513 17.98 5.82 0.55
C PRO A 513 18.98 5.84 1.71
N CYS A 514 18.50 5.74 2.95
CA CYS A 514 19.30 5.83 4.16
C CYS A 514 19.59 4.46 4.81
N LEU A 515 19.17 3.34 4.22
CA LEU A 515 19.39 2.00 4.79
C LEU A 515 20.79 1.42 4.50
N GLY A 516 21.69 2.22 3.91
CA GLY A 516 23.06 1.82 3.62
C GLY A 516 23.21 0.87 2.43
N PRO A 517 24.40 0.30 2.23
CA PRO A 517 24.65 -0.66 1.16
C PRO A 517 23.80 -1.93 1.30
N GLN A 518 23.48 -2.58 0.19
CA GLN A 518 22.93 -3.94 0.23
C GLN A 518 23.94 -4.93 0.84
N PRO A 519 23.47 -6.05 1.41
CA PRO A 519 24.34 -7.12 1.88
C PRO A 519 25.26 -7.67 0.78
N SER A 520 26.42 -8.20 1.18
CA SER A 520 27.30 -8.92 0.24
C SER A 520 26.58 -10.15 -0.33
N PRO A 521 27.06 -10.75 -1.45
CA PRO A 521 26.52 -12.01 -1.96
C PRO A 521 26.56 -13.18 -0.96
N ARG A 522 27.37 -13.07 0.10
CA ARG A 522 27.42 -14.06 1.20
C ARG A 522 26.51 -13.70 2.37
N GLY A 523 25.75 -12.61 2.27
CA GLY A 523 24.86 -12.12 3.31
C GLY A 523 25.55 -11.42 4.48
N SER A 524 26.77 -10.91 4.30
CA SER A 524 27.49 -10.17 5.35
C SER A 524 27.32 -8.65 5.21
N SER A 525 27.35 -7.94 6.33
CA SER A 525 27.58 -6.49 6.35
C SER A 525 29.08 -6.22 6.45
N ASP A 526 29.70 -5.92 5.31
CA ASP A 526 31.14 -5.66 5.23
C ASP A 526 31.49 -4.18 5.51
N HIS A 527 30.49 -3.31 5.75
CA HIS A 527 30.67 -1.86 5.89
C HIS A 527 30.42 -1.36 7.32
N PHE A 528 29.17 -1.40 7.78
CA PHE A 528 28.76 -0.91 9.10
C PHE A 528 27.71 -1.85 9.71
N GLN A 529 27.93 -2.23 10.96
CA GLN A 529 27.05 -3.16 11.68
C GLN A 529 26.15 -2.38 12.62
N SER A 530 24.88 -2.23 12.23
CA SER A 530 23.89 -1.51 13.04
C SER A 530 23.63 -2.23 14.35
N TYR A 531 23.56 -1.51 15.46
CA TYR A 531 23.08 -2.03 16.74
C TYR A 531 21.54 -2.04 16.81
N CYS A 532 20.83 -1.53 15.80
CA CYS A 532 19.36 -1.53 15.77
C CYS A 532 18.77 -2.93 15.96
N LEU A 533 19.44 -3.97 15.44
CA LEU A 533 19.06 -5.37 15.58
C LEU A 533 20.30 -6.25 15.76
N ASP A 534 20.17 -7.36 16.51
CA ASP A 534 21.30 -8.28 16.76
C ASP A 534 21.88 -8.92 15.48
N ASP A 535 21.12 -8.97 14.38
CA ASP A 535 21.63 -9.46 13.08
C ASP A 535 22.23 -8.34 12.23
N TYR A 536 22.34 -7.13 12.77
CA TYR A 536 22.83 -5.92 12.10
C TYR A 536 21.89 -5.32 11.03
N SER A 537 20.66 -5.83 10.92
CA SER A 537 19.64 -5.18 10.09
C SER A 537 19.41 -3.74 10.56
N PRO A 538 19.46 -2.73 9.68
CA PRO A 538 19.38 -1.32 10.06
C PRO A 538 17.94 -0.83 10.28
N ILE A 539 16.95 -1.73 10.31
CA ILE A 539 15.54 -1.39 10.45
C ILE A 539 14.77 -2.45 11.23
N GLU A 540 13.99 -1.99 12.21
CA GLU A 540 13.06 -2.79 13.02
C GLU A 540 11.65 -2.23 12.89
N TYR A 541 10.67 -3.09 12.64
CA TYR A 541 9.26 -2.69 12.59
C TYR A 541 8.60 -2.85 13.96
N SER A 542 7.48 -2.19 14.17
CA SER A 542 6.72 -2.32 15.40
C SER A 542 5.21 -2.26 15.15
N TRP A 543 4.51 -3.16 15.82
CA TRP A 543 3.07 -3.33 15.81
C TRP A 543 2.51 -2.90 17.17
N CYS A 544 1.99 -1.68 17.25
CA CYS A 544 1.38 -1.16 18.47
C CYS A 544 -0.09 -1.61 18.53
N TRP A 545 -0.40 -2.66 19.30
CA TRP A 545 -1.71 -3.33 19.31
C TRP A 545 -2.88 -2.38 19.57
N ASN A 546 -2.72 -1.46 20.52
CA ASN A 546 -3.74 -0.49 20.93
C ASN A 546 -3.32 0.93 20.50
N GLY A 547 -2.78 1.06 19.28
CA GLY A 547 -2.07 2.25 18.83
C GLY A 547 -2.91 3.31 18.11
N ARG A 548 -4.08 2.93 17.59
CA ARG A 548 -5.06 3.82 16.94
C ARG A 548 -6.47 3.47 17.41
N THR A 549 -7.37 4.43 17.28
CA THR A 549 -8.81 4.21 17.44
C THR A 549 -9.44 4.32 16.07
N GLY A 550 -10.16 3.30 15.64
CA GLY A 550 -10.93 3.33 14.41
C GLY A 550 -12.13 4.25 14.51
N THR A 551 -12.72 4.61 13.37
CA THR A 551 -13.96 5.39 13.30
C THR A 551 -15.16 4.68 13.95
N ASP A 552 -15.06 3.36 14.11
CA ASP A 552 -15.98 2.47 14.83
C ASP A 552 -15.70 2.42 16.34
N GLY A 553 -14.71 3.17 16.83
CA GLY A 553 -14.26 3.16 18.22
C GLY A 553 -13.38 1.96 18.58
N ALA A 554 -13.12 1.03 17.65
CA ALA A 554 -12.31 -0.15 17.92
C ALA A 554 -10.82 0.19 18.00
N ALA A 555 -10.09 -0.45 18.90
CA ALA A 555 -8.63 -0.35 18.94
C ALA A 555 -8.03 -1.02 17.69
N LYS A 556 -7.23 -0.26 16.95
CA LYS A 556 -6.52 -0.73 15.75
C LYS A 556 -5.00 -0.64 15.94
N PRO A 557 -4.22 -1.52 15.30
CA PRO A 557 -2.78 -1.45 15.39
C PRO A 557 -2.22 -0.17 14.75
N LYS A 558 -1.22 0.45 15.39
CA LYS A 558 -0.39 1.52 14.77
C LYS A 558 0.96 0.95 14.36
N ILE A 559 1.37 1.23 13.13
CA ILE A 559 2.69 0.85 12.63
C ILE A 559 3.69 1.96 12.90
N ARG A 560 4.86 1.58 13.41
CA ARG A 560 6.07 2.40 13.49
C ARG A 560 7.24 1.54 13.03
N PHE A 561 8.29 2.16 12.53
CA PHE A 561 9.59 1.51 12.37
C PHE A 561 10.68 2.37 13.00
N ALA A 562 11.68 1.72 13.59
CA ALA A 562 12.94 2.31 14.01
C ALA A 562 14.03 1.90 13.03
N PHE A 563 15.00 2.75 12.78
CA PHE A 563 16.07 2.50 11.84
C PHE A 563 17.33 3.30 12.17
N GLU A 564 18.46 2.81 11.69
CA GLU A 564 19.72 3.53 11.67
C GLU A 564 19.97 4.05 10.25
N ALA A 565 20.14 5.36 10.11
CA ALA A 565 20.53 5.97 8.85
C ALA A 565 22.02 5.68 8.61
N ILE A 566 22.36 4.89 7.59
CA ILE A 566 23.73 4.46 7.30
C ILE A 566 24.24 5.15 6.03
N GLY A 567 25.33 5.90 6.19
CA GLY A 567 26.01 6.57 5.08
C GLY A 567 27.04 5.69 4.36
N PRO A 568 27.50 6.10 3.17
CA PRO A 568 28.54 5.38 2.41
C PRO A 568 29.94 5.43 3.05
N GLN A 569 30.13 6.28 4.06
CA GLN A 569 31.37 6.42 4.83
C GLN A 569 31.21 5.89 6.27
N ALA A 570 30.08 5.26 6.60
CA ALA A 570 29.80 4.80 7.95
C ALA A 570 30.88 3.81 8.45
N GLY A 571 31.48 4.10 9.60
CA GLY A 571 32.58 3.31 10.17
C GLY A 571 33.95 3.59 9.56
N SER A 572 34.05 4.39 8.50
CA SER A 572 35.31 4.82 7.89
C SER A 572 36.03 5.87 8.75
N HIS A 573 37.23 6.29 8.35
CA HIS A 573 37.91 7.38 9.04
C HIS A 573 37.16 8.73 8.93
N GLU A 574 36.35 8.91 7.87
CA GLU A 574 35.60 10.15 7.63
C GLU A 574 34.33 10.22 8.47
N ASP A 575 33.61 9.11 8.64
CA ASP A 575 32.42 9.02 9.50
C ASP A 575 32.49 7.80 10.44
N PRO A 576 33.38 7.82 11.46
CA PRO A 576 33.64 6.65 12.30
C PRO A 576 32.45 6.17 13.12
N TRP A 577 31.47 7.05 13.36
CA TRP A 577 30.35 6.81 14.29
C TRP A 577 28.98 6.90 13.61
N ASN A 578 28.95 6.88 12.27
CA ASN A 578 27.74 6.89 11.45
C ASN A 578 26.78 8.06 11.74
N GLN A 579 27.30 9.28 11.74
CA GLN A 579 26.54 10.48 12.06
C GLN A 579 26.12 11.28 10.82
N ASP A 580 26.79 11.11 9.67
CA ASP A 580 26.56 12.00 8.52
C ASP A 580 25.20 11.79 7.87
N MET A 581 24.82 10.52 7.67
CA MET A 581 23.55 10.20 7.04
C MET A 581 22.36 10.61 7.93
N SER A 582 22.50 10.46 9.24
CA SER A 582 21.50 10.94 10.20
C SER A 582 21.30 12.45 10.11
N ALA A 583 22.39 13.23 10.07
CA ALA A 583 22.31 14.68 9.91
C ALA A 583 21.70 15.10 8.55
N HIS A 584 22.00 14.35 7.49
CA HIS A 584 21.40 14.56 6.17
C HIS A 584 19.89 14.27 6.16
N LEU A 585 19.48 13.18 6.80
CA LEU A 585 18.07 12.82 6.90
C LEU A 585 17.28 13.85 7.70
N VAL A 586 17.82 14.37 8.81
CA VAL A 586 17.18 15.45 9.59
C VAL A 586 16.88 16.65 8.69
N ARG A 587 17.85 17.13 7.89
CA ARG A 587 17.63 18.23 6.93
C ARG A 587 16.55 17.90 5.88
N THR A 588 16.51 16.65 5.44
CA THR A 588 15.51 16.17 4.48
C THR A 588 14.10 16.19 5.09
N LEU A 589 13.97 15.74 6.34
CA LEU A 589 12.70 15.72 7.07
C LEU A 589 12.25 17.13 7.46
N GLU A 590 13.17 17.99 7.90
CA GLU A 590 12.90 19.40 8.20
C GLU A 590 12.34 20.12 6.97
N LYS A 591 12.97 19.94 5.80
CA LYS A 591 12.49 20.50 4.54
C LYS A 591 11.13 19.93 4.11
N ARG A 592 10.90 18.62 4.30
CA ARG A 592 9.66 17.95 3.88
C ARG A 592 8.48 18.26 4.79
N PHE A 593 8.72 18.47 6.07
CA PHE A 593 7.71 18.66 7.11
C PHE A 593 7.94 19.96 7.89
N GLU A 594 8.23 21.04 7.16
CA GLU A 594 8.56 22.35 7.73
C GLU A 594 7.50 22.79 8.75
N GLY A 595 7.94 23.12 9.96
CA GLY A 595 7.08 23.53 11.08
C GLY A 595 6.31 22.41 11.78
N GLN A 596 6.43 21.14 11.38
CA GLN A 596 5.74 20.02 12.04
C GLN A 596 6.61 19.25 13.06
N ILE A 597 7.93 19.25 12.87
CA ILE A 597 8.89 18.54 13.72
C ILE A 597 9.70 19.57 14.51
N ASP A 598 9.82 19.38 15.83
CA ASP A 598 10.65 20.23 16.69
C ASP A 598 11.97 19.49 16.99
N TRP A 599 13.07 20.07 16.51
CA TRP A 599 14.41 19.50 16.64
C TRP A 599 15.15 19.97 17.90
N LYS A 600 14.60 20.84 18.74
CA LYS A 600 15.33 21.46 19.86
C LYS A 600 15.93 20.45 20.85
N LEU A 601 15.15 19.45 21.26
CA LEU A 601 15.67 18.38 22.13
C LEU A 601 16.61 17.44 21.39
N PHE A 602 16.37 17.21 20.09
CA PHE A 602 17.24 16.40 19.26
C PHE A 602 18.65 17.01 19.20
N GLU A 603 18.72 18.29 18.88
CA GLU A 603 19.96 19.06 18.78
C GLU A 603 20.74 19.06 20.09
N TYR A 604 20.04 19.30 21.20
CA TYR A 604 20.66 19.27 22.52
C TYR A 604 21.27 17.90 22.86
N PHE A 605 20.51 16.82 22.69
CA PHE A 605 20.98 15.48 23.04
C PHE A 605 21.98 14.92 22.02
N TRP A 606 21.97 15.41 20.78
CA TRP A 606 23.04 15.17 19.82
C TRP A 606 24.38 15.62 20.42
N ASP A 607 24.48 16.88 20.84
CA ASP A 607 25.74 17.41 21.39
C ASP A 607 26.11 16.79 22.75
N ALA A 608 25.10 16.53 23.60
CA ALA A 608 25.33 16.02 24.94
C ALA A 608 25.68 14.53 25.01
N LEU A 609 25.18 13.71 24.07
CA LEU A 609 25.26 12.25 24.17
C LEU A 609 26.07 11.58 23.05
N LEU A 610 26.32 12.26 21.92
CA LEU A 610 27.15 11.68 20.85
C LEU A 610 28.62 12.06 21.04
N PRO A 611 29.54 11.18 20.57
CA PRO A 611 30.96 11.52 20.51
C PRO A 611 31.22 12.60 19.46
N GLU A 612 32.26 13.39 19.68
CA GLU A 612 32.74 14.37 18.71
C GLU A 612 33.34 13.69 17.47
N ARG A 613 33.17 14.30 16.30
CA ARG A 613 33.57 13.73 15.00
C ARG A 613 35.08 13.74 14.75
N LYS A 614 35.77 14.79 15.20
CA LYS A 614 37.18 15.03 14.85
C LYS A 614 38.05 14.53 16.00
N ASP A 615 38.91 13.55 15.72
CA ASP A 615 40.08 13.20 16.53
C ASP A 615 39.83 12.38 17.83
N THR A 616 38.68 11.72 17.95
CA THR A 616 38.32 10.90 19.14
C THR A 616 38.39 9.39 18.90
N ARG A 617 38.53 8.95 17.65
CA ARG A 617 38.55 7.52 17.28
C ARG A 617 39.61 6.74 18.04
N LEU A 618 40.83 7.27 18.10
CA LEU A 618 41.92 6.62 18.83
C LEU A 618 41.62 6.53 20.34
N LYS A 619 41.14 7.63 20.95
CA LYS A 619 40.77 7.68 22.37
C LYS A 619 39.69 6.67 22.72
N ILE A 620 38.66 6.53 21.88
CA ILE A 620 37.59 5.55 22.10
C ILE A 620 38.13 4.13 21.90
N GLN A 621 38.88 3.86 20.82
CA GLN A 621 39.41 2.53 20.53
C GLN A 621 40.37 2.00 21.60
N THR A 622 41.15 2.87 22.26
CA THR A 622 42.07 2.46 23.33
C THR A 622 41.37 2.00 24.61
N HIS A 623 40.18 2.53 24.89
CA HIS A 623 39.43 2.22 26.11
C HIS A 623 38.23 1.28 25.86
N ALA A 624 37.82 1.12 24.60
CA ALA A 624 36.70 0.29 24.21
C ALA A 624 36.96 -1.21 24.47
N PRO A 625 36.07 -1.92 25.17
CA PRO A 625 36.08 -3.36 25.22
C PRO A 625 36.07 -4.01 23.83
N LYS A 626 36.60 -5.24 23.72
CA LYS A 626 36.49 -6.03 22.50
C LYS A 626 35.00 -6.19 22.12
N HIS A 627 34.67 -5.94 20.84
CA HIS A 627 33.31 -6.01 20.29
C HIS A 627 32.34 -4.88 20.71
N THR A 628 32.86 -3.72 21.07
CA THR A 628 32.06 -2.50 21.25
C THR A 628 31.37 -2.10 19.94
N HIS A 629 30.05 -1.90 19.96
CA HIS A 629 29.29 -1.46 18.78
C HIS A 629 29.61 0.00 18.40
N GLN A 630 29.34 0.37 17.14
CA GLN A 630 29.68 1.70 16.60
C GLN A 630 28.48 2.63 16.40
N SER A 631 27.25 2.13 16.55
CA SER A 631 26.05 2.95 16.47
C SER A 631 26.01 4.03 17.55
N SER A 632 25.65 5.23 17.13
CA SER A 632 25.55 6.40 18.00
C SER A 632 24.12 6.97 18.10
N LEU A 633 23.29 6.73 17.08
CA LEU A 633 21.94 7.27 16.97
C LEU A 633 21.01 6.36 16.16
N PHE A 634 19.76 6.21 16.60
CA PHE A 634 18.65 5.71 15.78
C PHE A 634 17.52 6.72 15.68
N MET A 635 16.67 6.59 14.67
CA MET A 635 15.41 7.32 14.56
C MET A 635 14.24 6.36 14.38
N ALA A 636 13.04 6.82 14.72
CA ALA A 636 11.81 6.08 14.44
C ALA A 636 10.72 7.02 13.93
N CYS A 637 9.89 6.51 13.02
CA CYS A 637 8.75 7.22 12.45
C CYS A 637 7.45 6.46 12.72
N GLU A 638 6.41 7.17 13.15
CA GLU A 638 5.06 6.61 13.28
C GLU A 638 4.24 6.85 12.01
N MET A 639 3.62 5.81 11.48
CA MET A 639 2.78 5.92 10.28
C MET A 639 1.40 6.50 10.64
N PRO A 640 0.98 7.59 9.98
CA PRO A 640 -0.25 8.29 10.32
C PRO A 640 -1.50 7.47 9.97
N GLY A 641 -2.53 7.58 10.81
CA GLY A 641 -3.86 6.98 10.55
C GLY A 641 -4.68 7.75 9.50
N GLU A 642 -5.85 7.24 9.13
CA GLU A 642 -6.72 7.83 8.09
C GLU A 642 -7.10 9.31 8.38
N GLU A 643 -7.38 9.65 9.63
CA GLU A 643 -7.71 11.01 10.07
C GLU A 643 -6.50 11.98 10.02
N GLU A 644 -5.29 11.46 9.91
CA GLU A 644 -4.03 12.23 9.94
C GLU A 644 -3.42 12.40 8.52
N VAL A 645 -4.03 11.82 7.48
CA VAL A 645 -3.46 11.73 6.13
C VAL A 645 -3.93 12.86 5.20
N VAL A 646 -5.05 13.55 5.49
CA VAL A 646 -5.54 14.64 4.62
C VAL A 646 -5.98 15.89 5.42
N PRO A 647 -5.15 16.95 5.46
CA PRO A 647 -3.75 16.99 5.00
C PRO A 647 -2.86 16.13 5.90
N TRP A 648 -1.70 15.67 5.41
CA TRP A 648 -0.72 14.96 6.22
C TRP A 648 -0.31 15.85 7.41
N ARG A 649 -0.90 15.59 8.58
CA ARG A 649 -0.68 16.35 9.81
C ARG A 649 0.07 15.48 10.80
N GLY A 650 1.29 15.89 11.15
CA GLY A 650 1.98 15.37 12.34
C GLY A 650 2.81 14.11 12.09
N MET A 651 3.84 14.21 11.24
CA MET A 651 4.92 13.22 11.24
C MET A 651 5.55 13.16 12.64
N VAL A 652 5.42 12.03 13.34
CA VAL A 652 6.03 11.83 14.65
C VAL A 652 7.38 11.15 14.46
N VAL A 653 8.45 11.93 14.63
CA VAL A 653 9.82 11.43 14.68
C VAL A 653 10.25 11.24 16.14
N LYS A 654 10.99 10.16 16.40
CA LYS A 654 11.65 9.91 17.67
C LYS A 654 13.12 9.67 17.40
N ALA A 655 13.98 10.18 18.27
CA ALA A 655 15.43 9.98 18.16
C ALA A 655 15.94 9.27 19.41
N TYR A 656 16.88 8.35 19.23
CA TYR A 656 17.45 7.47 20.25
C TYR A 656 18.97 7.65 20.24
N PHE A 657 19.52 8.23 21.29
CA PHE A 657 20.93 8.58 21.44
C PHE A 657 21.63 7.54 22.30
N MET A 658 22.79 7.05 21.84
CA MET A 658 23.56 6.01 22.53
C MET A 658 24.77 6.61 23.25
N PRO A 659 24.74 6.73 24.60
CA PRO A 659 25.77 7.45 25.35
C PRO A 659 27.10 6.69 25.48
N MET A 660 27.16 5.42 25.06
CA MET A 660 28.34 4.58 25.25
C MET A 660 29.61 5.18 24.64
N LEU A 661 29.55 5.63 23.38
CA LEU A 661 30.74 6.18 22.71
C LEU A 661 31.20 7.49 23.35
N ARG A 662 30.25 8.32 23.82
CA ARG A 662 30.56 9.55 24.56
C ARG A 662 31.22 9.24 25.91
N ALA A 663 30.72 8.25 26.64
CA ALA A 663 31.29 7.80 27.89
C ALA A 663 32.73 7.30 27.71
N LEU A 664 33.01 6.55 26.63
CA LEU A 664 34.36 6.13 26.27
C LEU A 664 35.28 7.29 25.88
N GLN A 665 34.76 8.30 25.17
CA GLN A 665 35.51 9.51 24.81
C GLN A 665 35.92 10.31 26.06
N GLU A 666 35.01 10.46 27.02
CA GLU A 666 35.22 11.23 28.25
C GLU A 666 35.87 10.42 29.38
N ASN A 667 36.07 9.11 29.18
CA ASN A 667 36.57 8.17 30.17
C ASN A 667 35.75 8.22 31.48
N THR A 668 34.42 8.17 31.34
CA THR A 668 33.43 8.23 32.41
C THR A 668 32.39 7.13 32.22
N SER A 669 31.49 6.92 33.18
CA SER A 669 30.40 5.94 33.02
C SER A 669 29.26 6.48 32.16
N ARG A 670 28.49 5.57 31.53
CA ARG A 670 27.29 5.97 30.76
C ARG A 670 26.24 6.67 31.63
N THR A 671 26.17 6.31 32.91
CA THR A 671 25.29 6.94 33.91
C THR A 671 25.71 8.36 34.21
N GLU A 672 27.01 8.65 34.31
CA GLU A 672 27.53 10.02 34.51
C GLU A 672 27.27 10.92 33.29
N VAL A 673 27.49 10.43 32.07
CA VAL A 673 27.12 11.15 30.83
C VAL A 673 25.63 11.48 30.83
N LEU A 674 24.79 10.49 31.14
CA LEU A 674 23.33 10.65 31.18
C LEU A 674 22.90 11.66 32.25
N ASP A 675 23.44 11.58 33.48
CA ASP A 675 23.13 12.52 34.56
C ASP A 675 23.55 13.95 34.20
N GLY A 676 24.74 14.12 33.61
CA GLY A 676 25.21 15.40 33.09
C GLY A 676 24.26 16.00 32.05
N ALA A 677 23.83 15.20 31.08
CA ALA A 677 22.87 15.62 30.05
C ALA A 677 21.49 15.98 30.64
N ILE A 678 21.01 15.22 31.64
CA ILE A 678 19.72 15.53 32.28
C ILE A 678 19.80 16.84 33.08
N ARG A 679 20.90 17.07 33.84
CA ARG A 679 21.10 18.31 34.60
C ARG A 679 21.19 19.54 33.69
N GLY A 680 21.77 19.40 32.51
CA GLY A 680 21.91 20.47 31.54
C GLY A 680 20.58 20.95 30.92
N LEU A 681 19.51 20.13 30.95
CA LEU A 681 18.19 20.52 30.44
C LEU A 681 17.64 21.80 31.08
N LYS A 682 17.95 22.05 32.36
CA LYS A 682 17.51 23.27 33.07
C LYS A 682 18.04 24.54 32.39
N GLY A 683 19.27 24.50 31.89
CA GLY A 683 19.87 25.61 31.16
C GLY A 683 19.21 25.85 29.79
N LEU A 684 18.78 24.78 29.11
CA LEU A 684 18.14 24.84 27.79
C LEU A 684 16.67 25.28 27.85
N LEU A 685 15.91 24.77 28.83
CA LEU A 685 14.46 24.83 28.84
C LEU A 685 13.87 25.80 29.88
N GLY A 686 14.72 26.39 30.73
CA GLY A 686 14.31 27.35 31.76
C GLY A 686 13.31 26.75 32.75
N ASN A 687 12.03 27.08 32.58
CA ASN A 687 10.95 26.69 33.49
C ASN A 687 10.40 25.27 33.24
N VAL A 688 10.66 24.67 32.07
CA VAL A 688 10.23 23.29 31.81
C VAL A 688 11.22 22.33 32.46
N GLN A 689 10.74 21.46 33.34
CA GLN A 689 11.57 20.55 34.13
C GLN A 689 11.05 19.12 34.08
N PHE A 690 11.94 18.16 34.27
CA PHE A 690 11.65 16.72 34.24
C PHE A 690 12.13 16.03 35.53
N PRO A 691 11.55 16.34 36.70
CA PRO A 691 12.04 15.83 37.99
C PRO A 691 12.00 14.30 38.08
N ALA A 692 11.05 13.65 37.40
CA ALA A 692 11.00 12.20 37.29
C ALA A 692 12.27 11.55 36.71
N LEU A 693 13.04 12.24 35.85
CA LEU A 693 14.29 11.70 35.30
C LEU A 693 15.36 11.60 36.39
N SER A 694 15.47 12.60 37.26
CA SER A 694 16.37 12.57 38.41
C SER A 694 16.03 11.42 39.37
N ALA A 695 14.73 11.13 39.57
CA ALA A 695 14.30 10.00 40.40
C ALA A 695 14.75 8.63 39.82
N VAL A 696 14.85 8.50 38.49
CA VAL A 696 15.42 7.30 37.85
C VAL A 696 16.92 7.19 38.14
N ILE A 697 17.67 8.29 37.97
CA ILE A 697 19.11 8.31 38.25
C ILE A 697 19.40 8.01 39.73
N GLU A 698 18.64 8.61 40.64
CA GLU A 698 18.73 8.32 42.08
C GLU A 698 18.45 6.85 42.40
N TYR A 699 17.47 6.24 41.73
CA TYR A 699 17.18 4.82 41.88
C TYR A 699 18.33 3.94 41.40
N MET A 700 18.90 4.23 40.23
CA MET A 700 20.02 3.49 39.66
C MET A 700 21.29 3.57 40.52
N ASN A 701 21.48 4.68 41.24
CA ASN A 701 22.65 4.87 42.10
C ASN A 701 22.42 4.36 43.53
N ALA A 702 21.23 3.82 43.84
CA ALA A 702 20.94 3.29 45.18
C ALA A 702 21.73 2.00 45.43
N PRO A 703 22.33 1.79 46.62
CA PRO A 703 23.23 0.64 46.90
C PRO A 703 22.61 -0.75 46.72
N ASP A 704 21.29 -0.84 46.84
CA ASP A 704 20.50 -2.07 46.75
C ASP A 704 19.86 -2.24 45.35
N SER A 705 20.18 -1.35 44.41
CA SER A 705 19.66 -1.44 43.03
C SER A 705 20.41 -2.50 42.25
N PRO A 706 19.75 -3.18 41.30
CA PRO A 706 20.47 -4.05 40.38
C PRO A 706 21.50 -3.26 39.59
N ASP A 707 22.57 -3.91 39.16
CA ASP A 707 23.46 -3.32 38.18
C ASP A 707 22.68 -3.05 36.89
N PHE A 708 22.77 -1.80 36.43
CA PHE A 708 22.12 -1.33 35.21
C PHE A 708 23.15 -0.90 34.17
N GLU A 709 22.90 -1.30 32.93
CA GLU A 709 23.52 -0.69 31.76
C GLU A 709 22.57 0.35 31.17
N VAL A 710 23.06 1.58 31.02
CA VAL A 710 22.36 2.61 30.23
C VAL A 710 22.60 2.32 28.75
N GLU A 711 21.53 1.97 28.05
CA GLU A 711 21.61 1.62 26.62
C GLU A 711 21.42 2.86 25.73
N MET A 712 20.37 3.63 26.02
CA MET A 712 20.01 4.78 25.19
C MET A 712 19.09 5.75 25.94
N LEU A 713 19.09 7.01 25.50
CA LEU A 713 18.07 7.99 25.81
C LEU A 713 17.28 8.32 24.54
N ALA A 714 15.96 8.45 24.63
CA ALA A 714 15.15 8.84 23.48
C ALA A 714 14.25 10.03 23.78
N VAL A 715 13.97 10.82 22.74
CA VAL A 715 13.02 11.93 22.77
C VAL A 715 12.00 11.81 21.66
N ASP A 716 10.81 12.34 21.89
CA ASP A 716 9.86 12.63 20.82
C ASP A 716 10.24 14.01 20.23
N CYS A 717 10.46 14.13 18.92
CA CYS A 717 10.85 15.37 18.23
C CYS A 717 9.65 16.32 18.05
N VAL A 718 9.11 16.75 19.18
CA VAL A 718 7.97 17.67 19.33
C VAL A 718 8.34 18.73 20.38
N GLU A 719 7.50 19.75 20.53
CA GLU A 719 7.71 20.81 21.51
C GLU A 719 8.16 20.24 22.88
N PRO A 720 9.22 20.77 23.51
CA PRO A 720 9.81 20.17 24.71
C PRO A 720 8.81 19.93 25.87
N SER A 721 7.80 20.80 26.02
CA SER A 721 6.73 20.66 27.03
C SER A 721 5.85 19.42 26.81
N ARG A 722 5.73 18.96 25.55
CA ARG A 722 4.93 17.81 25.12
C ARG A 722 5.77 16.56 24.86
N SER A 723 7.10 16.71 24.78
CA SER A 723 8.01 15.59 24.54
C SER A 723 8.09 14.66 25.74
N ARG A 724 8.22 13.36 25.47
CA ARG A 724 8.62 12.37 26.48
C ARG A 724 10.10 12.10 26.34
N ILE A 725 10.85 12.33 27.41
CA ILE A 725 12.24 11.89 27.53
C ILE A 725 12.25 10.49 28.15
N LYS A 726 12.94 9.56 27.50
CA LYS A 726 12.91 8.13 27.81
C LYS A 726 14.32 7.64 28.08
N ILE A 727 14.55 6.98 29.22
CA ILE A 727 15.80 6.35 29.59
C ILE A 727 15.61 4.84 29.48
N TYR A 728 16.47 4.19 28.70
CA TYR A 728 16.44 2.75 28.50
C TYR A 728 17.57 2.10 29.28
N LEU A 729 17.18 1.18 30.16
CA LEU A 729 18.07 0.50 31.10
C LEU A 729 17.98 -1.00 30.89
N ARG A 730 19.10 -1.68 31.00
CA ARG A 730 19.18 -3.14 30.97
C ARG A 730 19.72 -3.66 32.29
N SER A 731 19.16 -4.75 32.78
CA SER A 731 19.73 -5.50 33.89
C SER A 731 19.83 -6.98 33.53
N GLN A 732 20.93 -7.62 33.93
CA GLN A 732 21.09 -9.06 33.77
C GLN A 732 20.20 -9.86 34.74
N ARG A 733 19.64 -9.20 35.76
CA ARG A 733 18.65 -9.80 36.67
C ARG A 733 17.28 -9.83 35.98
N THR A 734 16.76 -11.03 35.77
CA THR A 734 15.53 -11.34 35.03
C THR A 734 14.48 -12.06 35.87
N ALA A 735 14.79 -12.37 37.14
CA ALA A 735 13.82 -12.84 38.12
C ALA A 735 12.66 -11.86 38.20
N TRP A 736 11.43 -12.37 38.15
CA TRP A 736 10.22 -11.54 38.14
C TRP A 736 10.13 -10.63 39.38
N ASP A 737 10.59 -11.09 40.54
CA ASP A 737 10.65 -10.27 41.77
C ASP A 737 11.54 -9.04 41.58
N VAL A 738 12.65 -9.19 40.86
CA VAL A 738 13.53 -8.06 40.53
C VAL A 738 12.89 -7.18 39.46
N VAL A 739 12.37 -7.77 38.38
CA VAL A 739 11.70 -7.04 37.27
C VAL A 739 10.56 -6.16 37.80
N SER A 740 9.69 -6.71 38.65
CA SER A 740 8.56 -6.00 39.26
C SER A 740 9.02 -4.92 40.24
N SER A 741 10.06 -5.19 41.03
CA SER A 741 10.70 -4.21 41.92
C SER A 741 11.28 -3.02 41.15
N VAL A 742 11.95 -3.27 40.02
CA VAL A 742 12.50 -2.24 39.13
C VAL A 742 11.39 -1.39 38.51
N LEU A 743 10.37 -2.02 37.92
CA LEU A 743 9.24 -1.30 37.30
C LEU A 743 8.54 -0.37 38.27
N THR A 744 8.40 -0.78 39.53
CA THR A 744 7.76 0.00 40.59
C THR A 744 8.70 1.00 41.26
N LEU A 745 9.98 1.11 40.87
CA LEU A 745 11.00 1.84 41.62
C LEU A 745 10.97 1.52 43.13
N ARG A 746 10.78 0.24 43.45
CA ARG A 746 10.49 -0.31 44.79
C ARG A 746 9.23 0.28 45.44
N GLY A 747 8.12 0.19 44.72
CA GLY A 747 6.82 0.68 45.18
C GLY A 747 6.63 2.20 45.16
N ARG A 748 7.61 2.97 44.68
CA ARG A 748 7.49 4.43 44.53
C ARG A 748 6.64 4.81 43.31
N ALA A 749 6.78 4.11 42.19
CA ALA A 749 6.08 4.42 40.95
C ALA A 749 4.61 3.94 40.98
N PRO A 750 3.67 4.70 40.39
CA PRO A 750 2.23 4.45 40.52
C PRO A 750 1.72 3.36 39.56
N LEU A 751 2.22 2.13 39.69
CA LEU A 751 1.75 0.97 38.91
C LEU A 751 0.62 0.24 39.66
N SER A 752 -0.45 -0.13 38.94
CA SER A 752 -1.55 -0.88 39.54
C SER A 752 -1.15 -2.33 39.82
N LYS A 753 -1.61 -2.89 40.95
CA LYS A 753 -1.37 -4.28 41.31
C LYS A 753 -1.93 -5.26 40.24
N ALA A 754 -3.10 -4.95 39.70
CA ALA A 754 -3.70 -5.72 38.61
C ALA A 754 -2.86 -5.67 37.34
N GLY A 755 -2.33 -4.49 36.98
CA GLY A 755 -1.43 -4.33 35.83
C GLY A 755 -0.12 -5.11 36.00
N LEU A 756 0.46 -5.13 37.20
CA LEU A 756 1.65 -5.94 37.49
C LEU A 756 1.38 -7.45 37.36
N GLU A 757 0.23 -7.94 37.82
CA GLU A 757 -0.13 -9.34 37.67
C GLU A 757 -0.38 -9.70 36.19
N ASN A 758 -1.04 -8.83 35.43
CA ASN A 758 -1.21 -9.03 33.98
C ASN A 758 0.15 -9.03 33.26
N LEU A 759 1.07 -8.16 33.65
CA LEU A 759 2.41 -8.11 33.09
C LEU A 759 3.21 -9.38 33.43
N ARG A 760 3.08 -9.89 34.66
CA ARG A 760 3.64 -11.19 35.09
C ARG A 760 3.11 -12.32 34.24
N ARG A 761 1.80 -12.36 34.02
CA ARG A 761 1.15 -13.36 33.21
C ARG A 761 1.64 -13.32 31.76
N LEU A 762 1.74 -12.13 31.17
CA LEU A 762 2.29 -11.94 29.84
C LEU A 762 3.76 -12.40 29.74
N TRP A 763 4.60 -12.01 30.70
CA TRP A 763 6.01 -12.43 30.80
C TRP A 763 6.14 -13.95 30.76
N ARG A 764 5.35 -14.66 31.58
CA ARG A 764 5.38 -16.13 31.65
C ARG A 764 4.86 -16.79 30.38
N LEU A 765 3.79 -16.25 29.76
CA LEU A 765 3.19 -16.81 28.55
C LEU A 765 4.12 -16.67 27.34
N VAL A 766 4.66 -15.46 27.11
CA VAL A 766 5.47 -15.16 25.93
C VAL A 766 6.84 -15.83 25.98
N LEU A 767 7.39 -16.03 27.19
CA LEU A 767 8.68 -16.71 27.39
C LEU A 767 8.55 -18.20 27.72
N ASN A 768 7.33 -18.75 27.70
CA ASN A 768 7.04 -20.16 27.97
C ASN A 768 7.58 -20.69 29.33
N LEU A 769 7.42 -19.90 30.39
CA LEU A 769 8.03 -20.16 31.71
C LEU A 769 7.14 -21.03 32.61
N GLU A 770 6.99 -22.30 32.27
CA GLU A 770 6.30 -23.27 33.13
C GLU A 770 7.16 -23.68 34.34
N GLY A 771 6.62 -23.59 35.55
CA GLY A 771 7.28 -24.08 36.77
C GLY A 771 8.44 -23.23 37.32
N LEU A 772 8.90 -22.19 36.60
CA LEU A 772 9.95 -21.29 37.09
C LEU A 772 9.44 -20.40 38.23
N SER A 773 10.21 -20.31 39.32
CA SER A 773 9.93 -19.42 40.46
C SER A 773 10.17 -17.96 40.09
N ASP A 774 9.39 -17.03 40.67
CA ASP A 774 9.54 -15.60 40.42
C ASP A 774 10.85 -15.01 41.00
N ALA A 775 11.46 -15.69 41.96
CA ALA A 775 12.77 -15.33 42.52
C ALA A 775 13.95 -15.83 41.68
N GLN A 776 13.70 -16.65 40.66
CA GLN A 776 14.73 -17.28 39.84
C GLN A 776 14.94 -16.51 38.54
N ASP A 777 16.21 -16.19 38.25
CA ASP A 777 16.61 -15.58 36.98
C ASP A 777 16.44 -16.58 35.80
N LEU A 778 16.12 -16.05 34.62
CA LEU A 778 16.13 -16.79 33.37
C LEU A 778 17.55 -17.29 33.04
N PRO A 779 17.69 -18.33 32.19
CA PRO A 779 19.01 -18.82 31.78
C PRO A 779 19.90 -17.69 31.23
N PRO A 780 21.18 -17.59 31.65
CA PRO A 780 22.03 -16.48 31.25
C PRO A 780 22.26 -16.47 29.73
N VAL A 781 22.26 -15.28 29.15
CA VAL A 781 22.48 -15.04 27.72
C VAL A 781 23.77 -14.26 27.56
N THR A 782 24.65 -14.72 26.68
CA THR A 782 25.98 -14.12 26.45
C THR A 782 25.93 -12.90 25.53
N HIS A 783 24.86 -12.74 24.75
CA HIS A 783 24.67 -11.59 23.88
C HIS A 783 24.40 -10.32 24.70
N SER A 784 24.94 -9.17 24.27
CA SER A 784 24.85 -7.89 25.00
C SER A 784 23.41 -7.42 25.20
N THR A 785 22.52 -7.75 24.27
CA THR A 785 21.09 -7.41 24.34
C THR A 785 20.23 -8.41 25.13
N GLY A 786 20.86 -9.37 25.83
CA GLY A 786 20.21 -10.25 26.82
C GLY A 786 19.80 -9.51 28.10
N GLY A 787 19.13 -10.20 29.03
CA GLY A 787 18.63 -9.60 30.28
C GLY A 787 17.30 -8.86 30.14
N ALA A 788 16.80 -8.35 31.26
CA ALA A 788 15.57 -7.58 31.33
C ALA A 788 15.81 -6.14 30.87
N PHE A 789 14.94 -5.65 29.98
CA PHE A 789 15.08 -4.34 29.37
C PHE A 789 13.92 -3.42 29.78
N PHE A 790 14.23 -2.23 30.26
CA PHE A 790 13.29 -1.31 30.87
C PHE A 790 13.35 0.04 30.17
N CYS A 791 12.21 0.68 30.00
CA CYS A 791 12.13 2.08 29.60
C CYS A 791 11.42 2.86 30.68
N PHE A 792 12.13 3.80 31.31
CA PHE A 792 11.53 4.82 32.17
C PHE A 792 11.35 6.09 31.36
N TYR A 793 10.21 6.75 31.47
CA TYR A 793 9.99 7.99 30.74
C TYR A 793 9.16 8.98 31.52
N ALA A 794 9.39 10.26 31.21
CA ALA A 794 8.75 11.37 31.87
C ALA A 794 8.24 12.39 30.85
N GLN A 795 7.07 12.95 31.13
CA GLN A 795 6.64 14.22 30.56
C GLN A 795 7.08 15.37 31.47
N ALA A 796 6.99 16.60 30.95
CA ALA A 796 7.29 17.80 31.73
C ALA A 796 6.47 17.84 33.02
N SER A 797 7.10 18.26 34.11
CA SER A 797 6.51 18.41 35.45
C SER A 797 6.02 17.12 36.12
N GLN A 798 6.17 15.95 35.49
CA GLN A 798 5.82 14.67 36.09
C GLN A 798 6.80 14.35 37.24
N ALA A 799 6.28 14.10 38.44
CA ALA A 799 7.09 13.87 39.65
C ALA A 799 7.79 12.50 39.67
N LEU A 800 7.12 11.47 39.15
CA LEU A 800 7.63 10.10 39.09
C LEU A 800 7.49 9.53 37.67
N PRO A 801 8.47 8.75 37.18
CA PRO A 801 8.46 8.28 35.80
C PRO A 801 7.38 7.22 35.57
N SER A 802 6.91 7.14 34.34
CA SER A 802 6.20 5.97 33.84
C SER A 802 7.21 4.90 33.41
N ALA A 803 6.86 3.62 33.57
CA ALA A 803 7.72 2.50 33.24
C ALA A 803 7.10 1.60 32.16
N LYS A 804 7.95 1.05 31.27
CA LYS A 804 7.61 -0.03 30.35
C LYS A 804 8.63 -1.15 30.48
N LEU A 805 8.13 -2.38 30.45
CA LEU A 805 8.96 -3.57 30.32
C LEU A 805 9.10 -3.91 28.84
N TYR A 806 10.32 -4.16 28.38
CA TYR A 806 10.62 -4.75 27.08
C TYR A 806 11.00 -6.20 27.30
N ILE A 807 10.07 -7.11 27.01
CA ILE A 807 10.25 -8.54 27.15
C ILE A 807 11.19 -9.01 26.03
N PRO A 808 12.39 -9.54 26.33
CA PRO A 808 13.41 -9.95 25.36
C PRO A 808 13.07 -11.27 24.64
N VAL A 809 12.02 -11.25 23.81
CA VAL A 809 11.49 -12.45 23.13
C VAL A 809 12.57 -13.21 22.35
N LYS A 810 13.39 -12.50 21.57
CA LYS A 810 14.48 -13.10 20.77
C LYS A 810 15.48 -13.92 21.59
N HIS A 811 15.69 -13.57 22.85
CA HIS A 811 16.68 -14.24 23.70
C HIS A 811 16.07 -15.39 24.49
N TYR A 812 14.84 -15.23 24.98
CA TYR A 812 14.30 -16.11 26.02
C TYR A 812 13.05 -16.88 25.61
N ALA A 813 12.35 -16.50 24.54
CA ALA A 813 11.31 -17.36 24.00
C ALA A 813 11.93 -18.61 23.40
N LYS A 814 11.14 -19.69 23.36
CA LYS A 814 11.55 -20.96 22.76
C LYS A 814 11.86 -20.78 21.27
N ASP A 815 10.94 -20.16 20.56
CA ASP A 815 10.95 -19.85 19.13
C ASP A 815 9.94 -18.70 18.86
N ASP A 816 9.93 -18.12 17.66
CA ASP A 816 9.01 -17.02 17.34
C ASP A 816 7.53 -17.49 17.41
N ALA A 817 7.23 -18.71 16.98
CA ALA A 817 5.87 -19.25 17.03
C ALA A 817 5.36 -19.36 18.48
N ALA A 818 6.19 -19.82 19.41
CA ALA A 818 5.86 -19.94 20.82
C ALA A 818 5.65 -18.57 21.48
N GLY A 819 6.51 -17.59 21.16
CA GLY A 819 6.36 -16.21 21.64
C GLY A 819 5.06 -15.56 21.16
N ALA A 820 4.74 -15.71 19.86
CA ALA A 820 3.51 -15.20 19.29
C ALA A 820 2.28 -15.90 19.87
N THR A 821 2.35 -17.21 20.11
CA THR A 821 1.27 -17.98 20.76
C THR A 821 1.02 -17.48 22.18
N GLY A 822 2.07 -17.23 22.96
CA GLY A 822 1.97 -16.68 24.31
C GLY A 822 1.29 -15.30 24.33
N LEU A 823 1.67 -14.42 23.40
CA LEU A 823 1.05 -13.10 23.24
C LEU A 823 -0.43 -13.21 22.85
N VAL A 824 -0.75 -14.00 21.83
CA VAL A 824 -2.14 -14.19 21.36
C VAL A 824 -3.01 -14.79 22.47
N THR A 825 -2.48 -15.75 23.22
CA THR A 825 -3.16 -16.33 24.38
C THR A 825 -3.48 -15.26 25.43
N PHE A 826 -2.51 -14.38 25.73
CA PHE A 826 -2.74 -13.27 26.64
C PHE A 826 -3.81 -12.30 26.11
N LEU A 827 -3.73 -11.90 24.84
CA LEU A 827 -4.71 -11.00 24.22
C LEU A 827 -6.13 -11.58 24.25
N GLN A 828 -6.28 -12.89 24.02
CA GLN A 828 -7.58 -13.57 24.12
C GLN A 828 -8.14 -13.49 25.54
N MET A 829 -7.30 -13.66 26.56
CA MET A 829 -7.71 -13.53 27.97
C MET A 829 -8.16 -12.10 28.32
N GLN A 830 -7.66 -11.08 27.61
CA GLN A 830 -8.07 -9.68 27.78
C GLN A 830 -9.24 -9.28 26.87
N GLY A 831 -9.70 -10.16 25.96
CA GLY A 831 -10.69 -9.81 24.93
C GLY A 831 -10.16 -8.90 23.81
N GLU A 832 -8.83 -8.77 23.67
CA GLU A 832 -8.15 -7.87 22.72
C GLU A 832 -7.50 -8.63 21.54
N ALA A 833 -8.04 -9.80 21.17
CA ALA A 833 -7.43 -10.72 20.17
C ALA A 833 -7.90 -10.53 18.72
N SER A 834 -8.59 -9.44 18.39
CA SER A 834 -9.18 -9.21 17.06
C SER A 834 -8.15 -9.26 15.92
N TYR A 835 -6.92 -8.79 16.18
CA TYR A 835 -5.83 -8.74 15.22
C TYR A 835 -4.86 -9.92 15.29
N SER A 836 -5.12 -10.95 16.09
CA SER A 836 -4.18 -12.07 16.26
C SER A 836 -3.88 -12.80 14.94
N LYS A 837 -4.89 -13.06 14.10
CA LYS A 837 -4.69 -13.69 12.78
C LYS A 837 -3.86 -12.80 11.84
N SER A 838 -4.11 -11.50 11.85
CA SER A 838 -3.38 -10.51 11.07
C SER A 838 -1.91 -10.44 11.48
N PHE A 839 -1.63 -10.49 12.78
CA PHE A 839 -0.27 -10.49 13.31
C PHE A 839 0.54 -11.71 12.87
N TRP A 840 -0.07 -12.90 12.84
CA TRP A 840 0.58 -14.11 12.30
C TRP A 840 1.01 -13.95 10.84
N LYS A 841 0.11 -13.42 9.98
CA LYS A 841 0.43 -13.14 8.57
C LYS A 841 1.60 -12.17 8.43
N VAL A 842 1.69 -11.17 9.31
CA VAL A 842 2.83 -10.24 9.32
C VAL A 842 4.12 -10.97 9.68
N LEU A 843 4.14 -11.79 10.73
CA LEU A 843 5.32 -12.57 11.11
C LEU A 843 5.79 -13.47 9.95
N GLU A 844 4.87 -14.19 9.30
CA GLU A 844 5.16 -15.03 8.14
C GLU A 844 5.70 -14.24 6.95
N SER A 845 5.14 -13.05 6.69
CA SER A 845 5.60 -12.17 5.60
C SER A 845 7.00 -11.61 5.81
N ILE A 846 7.47 -11.55 7.07
CA ILE A 846 8.82 -11.12 7.42
C ILE A 846 9.77 -12.33 7.45
N ALA A 847 9.33 -13.44 8.02
CA ALA A 847 10.11 -14.67 8.22
C ALA A 847 10.27 -15.54 6.96
N THR A 848 10.36 -14.96 5.76
CA THR A 848 10.30 -15.70 4.48
C THR A 848 11.41 -16.75 4.26
N HIS A 849 12.43 -16.78 5.12
CA HIS A 849 13.61 -17.62 4.99
C HIS A 849 13.61 -18.87 5.88
N ARG A 850 12.63 -19.01 6.79
CA ARG A 850 12.46 -20.14 7.71
C ARG A 850 11.05 -20.17 8.30
N SER A 851 10.63 -21.30 8.85
CA SER A 851 9.38 -21.35 9.62
C SER A 851 9.54 -20.65 10.99
N LEU A 852 8.45 -20.14 11.56
CA LEU A 852 8.49 -19.41 12.85
C LEU A 852 8.83 -20.30 14.06
N ASP A 853 8.67 -21.62 13.93
CA ASP A 853 9.01 -22.62 14.95
C ASP A 853 10.44 -23.17 14.80
N GLU A 854 11.14 -22.85 13.71
CA GLU A 854 12.52 -23.29 13.46
C GLU A 854 13.57 -22.40 14.14
N GLY A 855 13.18 -21.24 14.66
CA GLY A 855 14.10 -20.30 15.27
C GLY A 855 13.43 -19.09 15.91
N LYS A 856 14.26 -18.19 16.43
CA LYS A 856 13.87 -16.93 17.06
C LYS A 856 14.69 -15.79 16.51
N GLY A 857 14.09 -14.62 16.43
CA GLY A 857 14.77 -13.41 15.98
C GLY A 857 13.91 -12.48 15.15
N VAL A 858 12.79 -12.97 14.62
CA VAL A 858 11.78 -12.13 13.98
C VAL A 858 11.08 -11.30 15.03
N GLN A 859 10.70 -11.86 16.18
CA GLN A 859 10.21 -11.09 17.32
C GLN A 859 11.38 -10.74 18.24
N THR A 860 11.78 -9.48 18.23
CA THR A 860 12.92 -8.98 18.99
C THR A 860 12.52 -8.76 20.44
N TYR A 861 11.52 -7.89 20.62
CA TYR A 861 10.95 -7.52 21.90
C TYR A 861 9.42 -7.48 21.85
N LEU A 862 8.81 -7.66 23.02
CA LEU A 862 7.43 -7.25 23.26
C LEU A 862 7.45 -6.22 24.40
N SER A 863 7.15 -4.96 24.09
CA SER A 863 7.01 -3.97 25.16
C SER A 863 5.59 -3.99 25.73
N ALA A 864 5.50 -3.81 27.04
CA ALA A 864 4.25 -3.78 27.77
C ALA A 864 4.28 -2.68 28.84
N GLN A 865 3.19 -1.92 28.90
CA GLN A 865 2.97 -0.88 29.88
C GLN A 865 1.64 -1.11 30.59
N THR A 866 1.59 -0.95 31.91
CA THR A 866 0.33 -1.01 32.64
C THR A 866 -0.52 0.25 32.40
N ARG A 867 -1.81 0.06 32.14
CA ARG A 867 -2.83 1.10 32.11
C ARG A 867 -3.41 1.30 33.51
N SER A 868 -4.08 2.44 33.73
CA SER A 868 -4.74 2.76 35.01
C SER A 868 -5.85 1.77 35.37
N ASP A 869 -6.53 1.20 34.37
CA ASP A 869 -7.58 0.18 34.52
C ASP A 869 -7.03 -1.24 34.80
N GLY A 870 -5.70 -1.41 34.86
CA GLY A 870 -5.06 -2.71 35.06
C GLY A 870 -4.82 -3.51 33.78
N GLY A 871 -5.28 -3.03 32.62
CA GLY A 871 -4.93 -3.60 31.32
C GLY A 871 -3.50 -3.26 30.89
N LEU A 872 -3.07 -3.76 29.73
CA LEU A 872 -1.73 -3.49 29.18
C LEU A 872 -1.80 -2.77 27.83
N SER A 873 -0.90 -1.81 27.62
CA SER A 873 -0.59 -1.27 26.30
C SER A 873 0.62 -2.01 25.74
N LEU A 874 0.42 -2.70 24.61
CA LEU A 874 1.40 -3.63 24.03
C LEU A 874 1.97 -3.13 22.69
N THR A 875 3.25 -3.38 22.47
CA THR A 875 3.91 -3.20 21.16
C THR A 875 4.85 -4.37 20.88
N SER A 876 4.59 -5.11 19.81
CA SER A 876 5.51 -6.14 19.32
C SER A 876 6.53 -5.51 18.38
N TYR A 877 7.81 -5.86 18.53
CA TYR A 877 8.93 -5.39 17.72
C TYR A 877 9.43 -6.52 16.83
N LEU A 878 9.62 -6.22 15.55
CA LEU A 878 9.78 -7.19 14.48
C LEU A 878 11.04 -6.91 13.66
N GLY A 879 12.01 -7.82 13.72
CA GLY A 879 13.25 -7.79 12.97
C GLY A 879 13.15 -8.57 11.66
N PRO A 880 13.52 -7.99 10.50
CA PRO A 880 13.48 -8.68 9.22
C PRO A 880 14.56 -9.74 9.01
N GLU A 881 15.56 -9.81 9.87
CA GLU A 881 16.63 -10.81 9.80
C GLU A 881 17.35 -10.80 8.43
N ILE A 882 17.64 -9.62 7.88
CA ILE A 882 18.19 -9.44 6.51
C ILE A 882 19.52 -10.16 6.35
N TYR A 883 20.36 -10.15 7.38
CA TYR A 883 21.68 -10.80 7.36
C TYR A 883 21.65 -12.23 7.91
N HIS A 884 20.46 -12.80 8.16
CA HIS A 884 20.37 -14.18 8.61
C HIS A 884 20.83 -15.13 7.50
N SER A 885 21.80 -15.98 7.82
CA SER A 885 22.48 -16.85 6.86
C SER A 885 21.56 -17.66 5.95
N ALA A 886 20.41 -18.14 6.44
CA ALA A 886 19.48 -18.94 5.64
C ALA A 886 18.86 -18.17 4.46
N ARG A 887 18.85 -16.82 4.47
CA ARG A 887 18.46 -15.99 3.32
C ARG A 887 19.42 -16.13 2.13
N TRP A 888 20.66 -16.52 2.40
CA TRP A 888 21.77 -16.46 1.44
C TRP A 888 22.32 -17.82 1.04
N ARG A 889 21.89 -18.92 1.69
CA ARG A 889 22.36 -20.29 1.38
C ARG A 889 21.84 -20.88 0.05
N LYS A 890 20.93 -20.19 -0.64
CA LYS A 890 20.30 -20.65 -1.90
C LYS A 890 20.67 -19.81 -3.13
N GLN A 891 21.56 -18.82 -2.99
CA GLN A 891 22.05 -17.99 -4.10
C GLN A 891 23.36 -18.51 -4.68
#